data_AF-A0AAD4CM12-F1
#
_entry.id   AF-A0AAD4CM12-F1
#
_cell.length_a   1.000
_cell.length_b   1.000
_cell.length_c   1.000
_cell.angle_alpha   90.00
_cell.angle_beta   90.00
_cell.angle_gamma   90.00
#
_symmetry.space_group_name_H-M   'P 1'
#
loop_
_entity.id
_entity.type
_entity.pdbx_description
1 polymer ?
#
loop_
_entity_poly.entity_id
_entity_poly.type
_entity_poly.pdbx_seq_one_letter_code
_entity_poly.pdbx_strand_id
1 'polypeptide(L)'
;METTPLLSDYPQDESQRESVSTSSHRPSSLFSWVSIALSALSFCYTLTFGLWGILSPYGQHLDWDIRQCFDLTINLSIVSAFSFLLNLVRKLRPQHGLVLFLAFVFDAIFATWALNVVTRIWDEIGYYRPYCPPSALMSDQVVNSNDICRPLVVGSLIFVAAVLGAGLCLIHVIFFLKTCGLVIRKLWEGSRTFKFPAGQFTVEFTVKVLRQEENRAGMPTALLLTLPSAVLALAASSAASLSKQGGSLTRLASIPVILLLGYHVTIAAHGEYGEYGSLGIGIGAVSFSSILHILNILLINPIDDVDLVYQYPATSEESEVRGKPRTFLDSLNMFAKERMYLVIDFLSLFPPRIPKVIPEQYYGPGTEFALIGVPVQQMLARIEITLFFWLIATRVVIGFGHRLSSVVAVASGVSSPEQWPPILGSMWDAYTLRNFWGNFWHQMLRWPFQSTSSFITQRVLRLPRPSVLERYTNILIVFLISAIIHLPDFLGFEITAMRRGAMMFFLSGALGIMVEDLIQAIYRRYMRGDSARASDELPPPWIKTIGFLWVGFWMSATSPWFVYPFMRESSQFMQPPWHVTDAIGVAPMGMVIVSGALILKMCFGVASKNSTYTNPILPGWHSDPSCTFVPEEDNTFFCTASTFLAFPGIPIYASKDLLHWKLVSHVVTRPEQVPEIANSTSQTQQDGLWASTLRYRQGKFYLLTSYVSMHPTFQANGLLFTTTDIYSDDAWSDPVRFHIGDIDPDIFWDDDGTAYVSYAGISQQTIDLETGATGPATKIWTGTGGATPEGPHIYKKDGWYYLCIGEGGTELGHRQTIARSRNVSGPYDGYSGNPILTNLNTTEYFQTVGHADLFQDGLGNWWGTALATRSGPAWRVYPMGRETVLFPVTWNEGEWPILDPVRGHMTGWKLPHPRSEKIPGDGAYVDASDSLDFAPGTSMPRHFLFWRLPDKHAYAVSAPEHPFSLRLRPSQRNLTGSGVDGVGVEETAITLVTRRQSHTYFTYSVDVAFAPTKEGEETGVTIFLTQFQHIDLGIVLLPSSAGKLVPHFRFQTTLLDDLNTPATQNVTVPETVVKALPSSLKEVRARLQIQAVDDMHYVLSATLPGFEHFKFSQRVEAVLVSGGTGRFTGTLLGAYATSNGGSGATPAYISRWRYNGQGQKVSEDTA
;
A
#
# COMPACT_ATOMS: atom_id res chain seq x y z
N MET A 1 8.63 9.07 58.36
CA MET A 1 8.43 7.63 58.06
C MET A 1 8.15 7.52 56.56
N GLU A 2 9.12 7.57 55.65
CA GLU A 2 10.51 7.04 55.71
C GLU A 2 10.51 5.51 55.93
N THR A 3 11.34 4.71 55.24
CA THR A 3 12.65 5.03 54.66
C THR A 3 12.88 4.49 53.23
N THR A 4 13.65 5.24 52.43
CA THR A 4 14.41 4.70 51.29
C THR A 4 15.85 4.38 51.72
N PRO A 5 16.46 3.30 51.19
CA PRO A 5 17.82 3.37 50.64
C PRO A 5 17.86 2.73 49.24
N LEU A 6 18.45 3.34 48.20
CA LEU A 6 19.87 3.68 47.93
C LEU A 6 20.71 2.53 47.35
N LEU A 7 21.71 2.91 46.55
CA LEU A 7 22.40 2.13 45.49
C LEU A 7 23.69 1.43 45.95
N SER A 8 24.36 0.76 44.99
CA SER A 8 25.69 0.08 45.03
C SER A 8 25.67 -1.36 45.59
N ASP A 9 26.40 -2.36 45.05
CA ASP A 9 27.40 -2.37 43.95
C ASP A 9 27.34 -3.64 43.08
N TYR A 10 28.02 -3.61 41.92
CA TYR A 10 28.41 -4.79 41.12
C TYR A 10 29.91 -5.06 41.32
N PRO A 11 30.36 -6.34 41.35
CA PRO A 11 31.00 -6.85 40.13
C PRO A 11 30.74 -8.34 39.83
N GLN A 12 31.47 -8.83 38.82
CA GLN A 12 31.53 -10.17 38.19
C GLN A 12 31.73 -11.35 39.19
N ASP A 13 31.49 -12.62 38.85
CA ASP A 13 31.83 -13.27 37.57
C ASP A 13 31.06 -14.56 37.17
N GLU A 14 31.48 -15.16 36.05
CA GLU A 14 30.92 -16.30 35.29
C GLU A 14 30.49 -17.57 36.08
N SER A 15 29.35 -18.17 35.68
CA SER A 15 29.32 -19.51 35.03
C SER A 15 27.88 -19.97 34.68
N GLN A 16 27.74 -21.15 34.04
CA GLN A 16 26.48 -21.86 33.75
C GLN A 16 25.49 -21.19 32.78
N ARG A 17 25.85 -21.18 31.48
CA ARG A 17 24.84 -21.33 30.41
C ARG A 17 24.56 -22.82 30.22
N GLU A 18 23.29 -23.20 30.05
CA GLU A 18 22.74 -24.00 28.93
C GLU A 18 21.42 -24.70 29.30
N SER A 19 20.31 -24.35 28.61
CA SER A 19 19.41 -25.33 27.95
C SER A 19 18.20 -24.63 27.30
N VAL A 20 18.25 -24.37 26.00
CA VAL A 20 17.05 -24.14 25.16
C VAL A 20 17.22 -24.99 23.90
N SER A 21 16.15 -25.68 23.48
CA SER A 21 16.22 -26.79 22.54
C SER A 21 16.62 -26.41 21.11
N THR A 22 17.66 -27.05 20.58
CA THR A 22 18.03 -26.97 19.16
C THR A 22 17.16 -27.89 18.31
N SER A 23 16.35 -27.34 17.39
CA SER A 23 15.76 -28.11 16.29
C SER A 23 16.70 -28.07 15.07
N SER A 24 17.16 -29.23 14.61
CA SER A 24 18.15 -29.30 13.55
C SER A 24 17.52 -29.27 12.15
N HIS A 25 17.77 -28.22 11.38
CA HIS A 25 17.73 -28.29 9.92
C HIS A 25 19.16 -28.20 9.38
N ARG A 26 19.64 -29.29 8.77
CA ARG A 26 20.91 -29.30 8.03
C ARG A 26 20.66 -28.72 6.63
N PRO A 27 21.30 -27.61 6.23
CA PRO A 27 21.40 -27.28 4.82
C PRO A 27 22.12 -28.42 4.08
N SER A 28 21.65 -28.77 2.88
CA SER A 28 22.30 -29.79 2.06
C SER A 28 23.69 -29.31 1.63
N SER A 29 24.73 -30.01 2.13
CA SER A 29 26.11 -29.48 2.21
C SER A 29 26.76 -29.07 0.89
N LEU A 30 26.21 -29.46 -0.26
CA LEU A 30 26.75 -29.16 -1.58
C LEU A 30 26.84 -27.66 -1.86
N PHE A 31 25.81 -26.89 -1.50
CA PHE A 31 25.81 -25.43 -1.71
C PHE A 31 26.88 -24.71 -0.89
N SER A 32 27.07 -25.11 0.38
CA SER A 32 28.12 -24.57 1.24
C SER A 32 29.51 -24.86 0.69
N TRP A 33 29.78 -26.10 0.25
CA TRP A 33 31.08 -26.45 -0.34
C TRP A 33 31.35 -25.73 -1.66
N VAL A 34 30.34 -25.56 -2.53
CA VAL A 34 30.49 -24.78 -3.78
C VAL A 34 30.76 -23.31 -3.50
N SER A 35 30.03 -22.69 -2.56
CA SER A 35 30.28 -21.30 -2.18
C SER A 35 31.67 -21.09 -1.58
N ILE A 36 32.12 -21.99 -0.70
CA ILE A 36 33.49 -21.96 -0.12
C ILE A 36 34.55 -22.11 -1.21
N ALA A 37 34.36 -23.02 -2.17
CA ALA A 37 35.30 -23.21 -3.29
C ALA A 37 35.39 -21.98 -4.20
N LEU A 38 34.26 -21.33 -4.51
CA LEU A 38 34.22 -20.11 -5.32
C LEU A 38 34.85 -18.91 -4.58
N SER A 39 34.59 -18.75 -3.27
CA SER A 39 35.25 -17.73 -2.45
C SER A 39 36.76 -17.97 -2.34
N ALA A 40 37.22 -19.21 -2.21
CA ALA A 40 38.64 -19.55 -2.18
C ALA A 40 39.33 -19.27 -3.54
N LEU A 41 38.70 -19.63 -4.66
CA LEU A 41 39.19 -19.30 -6.00
C LEU A 41 39.27 -17.79 -6.21
N SER A 42 38.22 -17.04 -5.85
CA SER A 42 38.21 -15.58 -5.94
C SER A 42 39.32 -14.95 -5.08
N PHE A 43 39.51 -15.42 -3.84
CA PHE A 43 40.58 -14.94 -2.95
C PHE A 43 41.97 -15.21 -3.53
N CYS A 44 42.24 -16.43 -4.02
CA CYS A 44 43.52 -16.75 -4.67
C CYS A 44 43.77 -15.91 -5.93
N TYR A 45 42.75 -15.65 -6.74
CA TYR A 45 42.86 -14.83 -7.95
C TYR A 45 43.18 -13.36 -7.60
N THR A 46 42.46 -12.78 -6.62
CA THR A 46 42.70 -11.43 -6.12
C THR A 46 44.07 -11.30 -5.45
N LEU A 47 44.49 -12.30 -4.66
CA LEU A 47 45.81 -12.32 -4.02
C LEU A 47 46.93 -12.40 -5.07
N THR A 48 46.76 -13.19 -6.12
CA THR A 48 47.75 -13.33 -7.21
C THR A 48 47.89 -12.03 -8.01
N PHE A 49 46.79 -11.39 -8.40
CA PHE A 49 46.84 -10.08 -9.07
C PHE A 49 47.36 -8.97 -8.14
N GLY A 50 47.03 -9.00 -6.85
CA GLY A 50 47.55 -8.08 -5.85
C GLY A 50 49.08 -8.22 -5.68
N LEU A 51 49.58 -9.45 -5.52
CA LEU A 51 51.00 -9.73 -5.44
C LEU A 51 51.74 -9.35 -6.73
N TRP A 52 51.15 -9.60 -7.91
CA TRP A 52 51.70 -9.14 -9.19
C TRP A 52 51.81 -7.61 -9.25
N GLY A 53 50.76 -6.88 -8.85
CA GLY A 53 50.80 -5.41 -8.78
C GLY A 53 51.80 -4.85 -7.76
N ILE A 54 52.04 -5.55 -6.66
CA ILE A 54 53.01 -5.17 -5.61
C ILE A 54 54.46 -5.49 -6.02
N LEU A 55 54.69 -6.59 -6.72
CA LEU A 55 56.03 -7.08 -7.08
C LEU A 55 56.51 -6.61 -8.46
N SER A 56 55.61 -6.23 -9.37
CA SER A 56 55.94 -5.68 -10.70
C SER A 56 57.00 -4.55 -10.67
N PRO A 57 56.95 -3.56 -9.74
CA PRO A 57 57.98 -2.52 -9.65
C PRO A 57 59.39 -3.04 -9.27
N TYR A 58 59.50 -4.23 -8.68
CA TYR A 58 60.76 -4.84 -8.24
C TYR A 58 61.36 -5.84 -9.24
N GLY A 59 60.71 -6.03 -10.40
CA GLY A 59 61.06 -7.05 -11.39
C GLY A 59 62.45 -6.93 -12.05
N GLN A 60 63.21 -5.85 -11.82
CA GLN A 60 64.56 -5.68 -12.38
C GLN A 60 65.65 -6.48 -11.64
N HIS A 61 65.34 -7.14 -10.53
CA HIS A 61 66.31 -7.86 -9.69
C HIS A 61 65.91 -9.31 -9.32
N LEU A 62 64.91 -9.88 -9.99
CA LEU A 62 64.48 -11.28 -9.80
C LEU A 62 64.50 -12.03 -11.13
N ASP A 63 65.48 -12.92 -11.30
CA ASP A 63 65.85 -13.56 -12.57
C ASP A 63 64.95 -14.77 -12.90
N TRP A 64 63.63 -14.58 -12.80
CA TRP A 64 62.60 -15.61 -13.02
C TRP A 64 61.74 -15.22 -14.22
N ASP A 65 61.71 -16.07 -15.26
CA ASP A 65 60.90 -15.86 -16.45
C ASP A 65 59.40 -15.82 -16.09
N ILE A 66 58.75 -14.71 -16.44
CA ILE A 66 57.32 -14.44 -16.20
C ILE A 66 56.46 -15.59 -16.76
N ARG A 67 56.86 -16.17 -17.90
CA ARG A 67 56.15 -17.27 -18.53
C ARG A 67 56.12 -18.51 -17.63
N GLN A 68 57.27 -18.88 -17.06
CA GLN A 68 57.42 -20.04 -16.17
C GLN A 68 56.62 -19.88 -14.88
N CYS A 69 56.54 -18.67 -14.32
CA CYS A 69 55.72 -18.39 -13.14
C CYS A 69 54.22 -18.56 -13.44
N PHE A 70 53.77 -18.08 -14.60
CA PHE A 70 52.37 -18.19 -15.03
C PHE A 70 52.00 -19.64 -15.36
N ASP A 71 52.86 -20.33 -16.12
CA ASP A 71 52.70 -21.74 -16.49
C ASP A 71 52.69 -22.65 -15.26
N LEU A 72 53.59 -22.44 -14.28
CA LEU A 72 53.59 -23.20 -13.02
C LEU A 72 52.29 -23.01 -12.23
N THR A 73 51.80 -21.77 -12.14
CA THR A 73 50.55 -21.43 -11.43
C THR A 73 49.32 -22.06 -12.11
N ILE A 74 49.27 -22.04 -13.45
CA ILE A 74 48.22 -22.69 -14.24
C ILE A 74 48.28 -24.22 -14.06
N ASN A 75 49.45 -24.84 -14.18
CA ASN A 75 49.61 -26.28 -14.03
C ASN A 75 49.22 -26.77 -12.63
N LEU A 76 49.63 -26.07 -11.56
CA LEU A 76 49.21 -26.38 -10.19
C LEU A 76 47.68 -26.26 -10.01
N SER A 77 47.06 -25.24 -10.62
CA SER A 77 45.60 -25.05 -10.59
C SER A 77 44.86 -26.18 -11.30
N ILE A 78 45.35 -26.60 -12.47
CA ILE A 78 44.79 -27.72 -13.25
C ILE A 78 44.93 -29.03 -12.48
N VAL A 79 46.12 -29.34 -11.93
CA VAL A 79 46.37 -30.57 -11.17
C VAL A 79 45.50 -30.65 -9.91
N SER A 80 45.29 -29.52 -9.22
CA SER A 80 44.38 -29.44 -8.07
C SER A 80 42.93 -29.73 -8.47
N ALA A 81 42.43 -29.08 -9.53
CA ALA A 81 41.08 -29.30 -10.05
C ALA A 81 40.86 -30.75 -10.52
N PHE A 82 41.83 -31.34 -11.22
CA PHE A 82 41.76 -32.73 -11.71
C PHE A 82 41.76 -33.75 -10.55
N SER A 83 42.56 -33.50 -9.51
CA SER A 83 42.61 -34.32 -8.30
C SER A 83 41.30 -34.27 -7.52
N PHE A 84 40.66 -33.10 -7.44
CA PHE A 84 39.34 -32.94 -6.86
C PHE A 84 38.26 -33.67 -7.68
N LEU A 85 38.29 -33.54 -9.02
CA LEU A 85 37.36 -34.23 -9.92
C LEU A 85 37.44 -35.76 -9.80
N LEU A 86 38.66 -36.33 -9.76
CA LEU A 86 38.88 -37.76 -9.58
C LEU A 86 38.29 -38.29 -8.25
N ASN A 87 38.35 -37.49 -7.19
CA ASN A 87 37.76 -37.82 -5.89
C ASN A 87 36.22 -37.70 -5.89
N LEU A 88 35.67 -36.78 -6.69
CA LEU A 88 34.23 -36.57 -6.84
C LEU A 88 33.59 -37.66 -7.72
N VAL A 89 34.20 -37.98 -8.86
CA VAL A 89 33.75 -39.04 -9.78
C VAL A 89 33.75 -40.41 -9.10
N ARG A 90 34.76 -40.71 -8.26
CA ARG A 90 34.81 -41.93 -7.43
C ARG A 90 33.65 -42.06 -6.42
N LYS A 91 32.91 -40.99 -6.13
CA LYS A 91 31.80 -40.97 -5.16
C LYS A 91 30.40 -40.92 -5.79
N LEU A 92 30.29 -40.75 -7.11
CA LEU A 92 29.01 -40.62 -7.82
C LEU A 92 28.69 -41.89 -8.63
N ARG A 93 27.41 -42.30 -8.64
CA ARG A 93 27.00 -43.56 -9.30
C ARG A 93 27.17 -43.47 -10.83
N PRO A 94 27.45 -44.59 -11.53
CA PRO A 94 27.92 -44.57 -12.92
C PRO A 94 26.98 -43.92 -13.94
N GLN A 95 25.68 -43.90 -13.67
CA GLN A 95 24.63 -43.50 -14.62
C GLN A 95 24.50 -41.98 -14.83
N HIS A 96 25.20 -41.15 -14.03
CA HIS A 96 25.14 -39.68 -14.15
C HIS A 96 26.51 -39.03 -14.39
N GLY A 97 27.62 -39.77 -14.21
CA GLY A 97 28.96 -39.26 -14.47
C GLY A 97 29.21 -38.90 -15.93
N LEU A 98 28.64 -39.66 -16.88
CA LEU A 98 28.90 -39.48 -18.31
C LEU A 98 28.38 -38.14 -18.86
N VAL A 99 27.22 -37.66 -18.41
CA VAL A 99 26.64 -36.39 -18.88
C VAL A 99 27.44 -35.20 -18.37
N LEU A 100 27.82 -35.21 -17.09
CA LEU A 100 28.70 -34.18 -16.50
C LEU A 100 30.09 -34.20 -17.14
N PHE A 101 30.64 -35.39 -17.43
CA PHE A 101 31.92 -35.53 -18.12
C PHE A 101 31.87 -34.97 -19.55
N LEU A 102 30.83 -35.30 -20.33
CA LEU A 102 30.67 -34.79 -21.70
C LEU A 102 30.49 -33.27 -21.75
N ALA A 103 29.73 -32.68 -20.80
CA ALA A 103 29.60 -31.23 -20.69
C ALA A 103 30.97 -30.57 -20.39
N PHE A 104 31.68 -31.06 -19.37
CA PHE A 104 32.97 -30.49 -18.96
C PHE A 104 34.09 -30.69 -20.01
N VAL A 105 34.02 -31.75 -20.81
CA VAL A 105 34.90 -31.95 -21.99
C VAL A 105 34.56 -30.93 -23.10
N PHE A 106 33.28 -30.62 -23.32
CA PHE A 106 32.88 -29.55 -24.25
C PHE A 106 33.37 -28.17 -23.77
N ASP A 107 33.22 -27.85 -22.49
CA ASP A 107 33.73 -26.61 -21.91
C ASP A 107 35.26 -26.51 -22.01
N ALA A 108 35.99 -27.61 -21.77
CA ALA A 108 37.44 -27.66 -21.93
C ALA A 108 37.88 -27.48 -23.40
N ILE A 109 37.16 -28.07 -24.36
CA ILE A 109 37.41 -27.86 -25.80
C ILE A 109 37.12 -26.41 -26.19
N PHE A 110 36.02 -25.82 -25.70
CA PHE A 110 35.66 -24.43 -25.99
C PHE A 110 36.65 -23.44 -25.39
N ALA A 111 37.10 -23.66 -24.15
CA ALA A 111 38.18 -22.88 -23.53
C ALA A 111 39.50 -23.01 -24.29
N THR A 112 39.86 -24.22 -24.73
CA THR A 112 41.09 -24.46 -25.53
C THR A 112 41.02 -23.80 -26.92
N TRP A 113 39.83 -23.75 -27.52
CA TRP A 113 39.58 -23.04 -28.77
C TRP A 113 39.68 -21.52 -28.58
N ALA A 114 39.03 -20.96 -27.55
CA ALA A 114 39.12 -19.54 -27.23
C ALA A 114 40.56 -19.11 -26.90
N LEU A 115 41.31 -19.94 -26.17
CA LEU A 115 42.73 -19.68 -25.89
C LEU A 115 43.58 -19.72 -27.17
N ASN A 116 43.32 -20.66 -28.10
CA ASN A 116 43.98 -20.70 -29.41
C ASN A 116 43.69 -19.46 -30.27
N VAL A 117 42.49 -18.89 -30.17
CA VAL A 117 42.15 -17.62 -30.84
C VAL A 117 42.96 -16.47 -30.22
N VAL A 118 43.04 -16.40 -28.89
CA VAL A 118 43.83 -15.37 -28.19
C VAL A 118 45.33 -15.51 -28.47
N THR A 119 45.91 -16.72 -28.49
CA THR A 119 47.34 -16.90 -28.79
C THR A 119 47.66 -16.61 -30.25
N ARG A 120 46.79 -16.93 -31.22
CA ARG A 120 46.98 -16.54 -32.62
C ARG A 120 46.96 -15.02 -32.81
N ILE A 121 46.04 -14.32 -32.12
CA ILE A 121 46.01 -12.85 -32.08
C ILE A 121 47.32 -12.31 -31.49
N TRP A 122 47.84 -12.95 -30.43
CA TRP A 122 49.12 -12.57 -29.81
C TRP A 122 50.32 -12.80 -30.72
N ASP A 123 50.36 -13.90 -31.48
CA ASP A 123 51.45 -14.21 -32.41
C ASP A 123 51.48 -13.25 -33.62
N GLU A 124 50.32 -12.79 -34.12
CA GLU A 124 50.28 -11.73 -35.14
C GLU A 124 50.73 -10.36 -34.59
N ILE A 125 50.44 -10.05 -33.31
CA ILE A 125 50.94 -8.85 -32.63
C ILE A 125 52.47 -8.92 -32.41
N GLY A 126 53.01 -10.12 -32.17
CA GLY A 126 54.42 -10.36 -31.84
C GLY A 126 55.43 -9.95 -32.92
N TYR A 127 54.99 -9.70 -34.16
CA TYR A 127 55.88 -9.35 -35.27
C TYR A 127 56.37 -7.88 -35.28
N TYR A 128 55.81 -7.00 -34.43
CA TYR A 128 56.20 -5.59 -34.34
C TYR A 128 56.99 -5.26 -33.06
N ARG A 129 58.32 -5.46 -33.10
CA ARG A 129 59.26 -4.85 -32.13
C ARG A 129 60.01 -3.66 -32.76
N PRO A 130 59.79 -2.42 -32.29
CA PRO A 130 60.74 -1.33 -32.48
C PRO A 130 61.95 -1.54 -31.56
N TYR A 131 63.14 -1.66 -32.13
CA TYR A 131 64.41 -1.58 -31.40
C TYR A 131 64.82 -0.10 -31.34
N CYS A 132 65.26 0.40 -30.18
CA CYS A 132 65.83 1.75 -30.07
C CYS A 132 67.01 1.78 -29.07
N PRO A 133 68.23 2.20 -29.49
CA PRO A 133 69.42 2.21 -28.64
C PRO A 133 69.55 3.51 -27.82
N PRO A 134 70.37 3.52 -26.75
CA PRO A 134 70.48 4.68 -25.85
C PRO A 134 71.60 5.67 -26.24
N SER A 135 71.27 6.81 -26.86
CA SER A 135 71.96 8.13 -26.73
C SER A 135 71.48 9.17 -27.78
N ALA A 136 71.83 10.46 -27.57
CA ALA A 136 71.41 11.66 -28.31
C ALA A 136 69.91 12.04 -28.13
N LEU A 137 69.50 13.25 -27.70
CA LEU A 137 70.19 14.51 -27.39
C LEU A 137 70.58 15.41 -28.60
N MET A 138 69.60 15.94 -29.34
CA MET A 138 69.47 17.38 -29.71
C MET A 138 68.23 17.69 -30.58
N SER A 139 67.73 18.93 -30.45
CA SER A 139 66.83 19.71 -31.34
C SER A 139 65.53 19.08 -31.91
N ASP A 140 64.41 19.74 -31.60
CA ASP A 140 63.14 19.87 -32.33
C ASP A 140 62.93 19.00 -33.60
N GLN A 141 62.15 17.92 -33.46
CA GLN A 141 61.16 17.46 -34.44
C GLN A 141 59.99 16.77 -33.72
N VAL A 142 58.80 16.79 -34.33
CA VAL A 142 57.57 16.26 -33.75
C VAL A 142 57.55 14.74 -33.83
N VAL A 143 57.67 14.06 -32.68
CA VAL A 143 57.34 12.63 -32.57
C VAL A 143 55.82 12.49 -32.53
N ASN A 144 55.26 11.77 -33.52
CA ASN A 144 53.82 11.65 -33.71
C ASN A 144 53.22 10.68 -32.67
N SER A 145 52.24 11.12 -31.89
CA SER A 145 51.80 10.45 -30.65
C SER A 145 51.00 9.14 -30.84
N ASN A 146 50.76 8.71 -32.08
CA ASN A 146 49.87 7.57 -32.39
C ASN A 146 50.45 6.19 -32.07
N ASP A 147 51.78 6.02 -32.04
CA ASP A 147 52.40 4.68 -31.89
C ASP A 147 52.43 4.16 -30.44
N ILE A 148 52.31 5.03 -29.44
CA ILE A 148 52.20 4.64 -28.02
C ILE A 148 50.79 4.13 -27.66
N CYS A 149 49.76 4.57 -28.40
CA CYS A 149 48.36 4.26 -28.08
C CYS A 149 47.93 2.83 -28.43
N ARG A 150 48.59 2.16 -29.39
CA ARG A 150 48.16 0.84 -29.91
C ARG A 150 48.21 -0.28 -28.86
N PRO A 151 49.29 -0.46 -28.06
CA PRO A 151 49.31 -1.45 -26.97
C PRO A 151 48.21 -1.23 -25.92
N LEU A 152 47.91 0.03 -25.59
CA LEU A 152 46.88 0.40 -24.61
C LEU A 152 45.46 0.05 -25.07
N VAL A 153 45.13 0.32 -26.34
CA VAL A 153 43.83 -0.06 -26.93
C VAL A 153 43.68 -1.57 -27.01
N VAL A 154 44.74 -2.30 -27.39
CA VAL A 154 44.71 -3.78 -27.44
C VAL A 154 44.59 -4.39 -26.04
N GLY A 155 45.34 -3.90 -25.05
CA GLY A 155 45.21 -4.33 -23.65
C GLY A 155 43.80 -4.08 -23.09
N SER A 156 43.20 -2.94 -23.44
CA SER A 156 41.81 -2.61 -23.06
C SER A 156 40.80 -3.57 -23.70
N LEU A 157 40.98 -3.92 -24.97
CA LEU A 157 40.13 -4.89 -25.68
C LEU A 157 40.27 -6.31 -25.10
N ILE A 158 41.47 -6.74 -24.72
CA ILE A 158 41.72 -8.02 -24.04
C ILE A 158 41.05 -8.03 -22.66
N PHE A 159 41.13 -6.95 -21.89
CA PHE A 159 40.46 -6.82 -20.60
C PHE A 159 38.93 -6.88 -20.75
N VAL A 160 38.36 -6.14 -21.70
CA VAL A 160 36.91 -6.18 -22.00
C VAL A 160 36.47 -7.57 -22.45
N ALA A 161 37.24 -8.25 -23.30
CA ALA A 161 36.96 -9.63 -23.71
C ALA A 161 37.01 -10.61 -22.53
N ALA A 162 37.96 -10.47 -21.62
CA ALA A 162 38.06 -11.29 -20.42
C ALA A 162 36.89 -11.05 -19.44
N VAL A 163 36.48 -9.79 -19.23
CA VAL A 163 35.33 -9.43 -18.39
C VAL A 163 34.01 -9.93 -18.99
N LEU A 164 33.82 -9.80 -20.31
CA LEU A 164 32.65 -10.35 -21.00
C LEU A 164 32.63 -11.89 -20.96
N GLY A 165 33.78 -12.54 -21.11
CA GLY A 165 33.91 -14.00 -20.96
C GLY A 165 33.57 -14.48 -19.55
N ALA A 166 34.07 -13.79 -18.52
CA ALA A 166 33.74 -14.08 -17.12
C ALA A 166 32.24 -13.85 -16.83
N GLY A 167 31.65 -12.78 -17.36
CA GLY A 167 30.22 -12.49 -17.24
C GLY A 167 29.33 -13.57 -17.89
N LEU A 168 29.66 -13.99 -19.12
CA LEU A 168 28.95 -15.08 -19.81
C LEU A 168 29.09 -16.42 -19.07
N CYS A 169 30.27 -16.72 -18.53
CA CYS A 169 30.50 -17.92 -17.71
C CYS A 169 29.64 -17.89 -16.43
N LEU A 170 29.59 -16.76 -15.73
CA LEU A 170 28.74 -16.56 -14.55
C LEU A 170 27.24 -16.73 -14.88
N ILE A 171 26.78 -16.17 -16.01
CA ILE A 171 25.39 -16.33 -16.48
C ILE A 171 25.07 -17.80 -16.75
N HIS A 172 25.96 -18.55 -17.41
CA HIS A 172 25.79 -19.99 -17.63
C HIS A 172 25.78 -20.80 -16.31
N VAL A 173 26.62 -20.47 -15.33
CA VAL A 173 26.60 -21.11 -14.00
C VAL A 173 25.26 -20.84 -13.29
N ILE A 174 24.73 -19.61 -13.35
CA ILE A 174 23.42 -19.27 -12.80
C ILE A 174 22.31 -20.04 -13.52
N PHE A 175 22.35 -20.16 -14.85
CA PHE A 175 21.38 -20.91 -15.64
C PHE A 175 21.41 -22.42 -15.33
N PHE A 176 22.61 -22.99 -15.16
CA PHE A 176 22.81 -24.39 -14.77
C PHE A 176 22.22 -24.65 -13.38
N LEU A 177 22.54 -23.82 -12.38
CA LEU A 177 21.99 -23.93 -11.03
C LEU A 177 20.46 -23.78 -11.01
N LYS A 178 19.90 -22.83 -11.77
CA LYS A 178 18.45 -22.61 -11.90
C LYS A 178 17.76 -23.82 -12.55
N THR A 179 18.40 -24.44 -13.54
CA THR A 179 17.91 -25.66 -14.21
C THR A 179 17.97 -26.88 -13.27
N CYS A 180 19.06 -27.08 -12.54
CA CYS A 180 19.15 -28.13 -11.52
C CYS A 180 18.09 -27.96 -10.43
N GLY A 181 17.86 -26.73 -9.94
CA GLY A 181 16.79 -26.43 -8.99
C GLY A 181 15.39 -26.74 -9.53
N LEU A 182 15.11 -26.39 -10.79
CA LEU A 182 13.86 -26.71 -11.48
C LEU A 182 13.65 -28.22 -11.65
N VAL A 183 14.70 -28.99 -11.98
CA VAL A 183 14.63 -30.46 -12.09
C VAL A 183 14.38 -31.09 -10.73
N ILE A 184 15.11 -30.68 -9.68
CA ILE A 184 14.90 -31.18 -8.31
C ILE A 184 13.48 -30.89 -7.82
N ARG A 185 12.97 -29.68 -8.07
CA ARG A 185 11.59 -29.30 -7.69
C ARG A 185 10.53 -30.10 -8.45
N LYS A 186 10.69 -30.28 -9.77
CA LYS A 186 9.79 -31.11 -10.60
C LYS A 186 9.83 -32.59 -10.25
N LEU A 187 10.86 -33.08 -9.57
CA LEU A 187 10.96 -34.45 -9.07
C LEU A 187 10.34 -34.66 -7.68
N TRP A 188 9.96 -33.59 -6.97
CA TRP A 188 9.54 -33.67 -5.56
C TRP A 188 8.07 -33.31 -5.30
N GLU A 189 7.42 -32.58 -6.22
CA GLU A 189 5.99 -32.23 -6.14
C GLU A 189 5.11 -33.35 -6.77
N GLY A 190 4.05 -33.78 -6.07
CA GLY A 190 3.34 -35.04 -6.31
C GLY A 190 2.40 -35.14 -7.52
N SER A 191 1.80 -36.33 -7.68
CA SER A 191 0.99 -36.79 -8.81
C SER A 191 -0.04 -35.78 -9.34
N ARG A 192 -0.13 -35.65 -10.67
CA ARG A 192 -1.16 -34.86 -11.37
C ARG A 192 -2.06 -35.76 -12.23
N THR A 193 -3.34 -35.39 -12.25
CA THR A 193 -4.34 -35.93 -13.18
C THR A 193 -4.56 -34.93 -14.31
N PHE A 194 -4.59 -35.42 -15.54
CA PHE A 194 -4.83 -34.65 -16.74
C PHE A 194 -6.19 -35.02 -17.31
N LYS A 195 -7.05 -34.02 -17.53
CA LYS A 195 -8.37 -34.17 -18.14
C LYS A 195 -8.31 -33.64 -19.57
N PHE A 196 -8.76 -34.42 -20.54
CA PHE A 196 -8.83 -33.98 -21.94
C PHE A 196 -10.28 -34.12 -22.45
N PRO A 197 -10.93 -33.04 -22.92
CA PRO A 197 -12.23 -33.13 -23.57
C PRO A 197 -12.08 -33.75 -24.97
N ALA A 198 -12.88 -34.76 -25.26
CA ALA A 198 -12.89 -35.50 -26.51
C ALA A 198 -14.34 -35.62 -27.02
N GLY A 199 -14.84 -34.55 -27.64
CA GLY A 199 -16.25 -34.41 -28.00
C GLY A 199 -17.12 -34.21 -26.75
N GLN A 200 -18.24 -34.93 -26.66
CA GLN A 200 -19.19 -34.82 -25.54
C GLN A 200 -18.75 -35.52 -24.24
N PHE A 201 -17.56 -36.13 -24.20
CA PHE A 201 -17.01 -36.79 -23.01
C PHE A 201 -15.63 -36.25 -22.66
N THR A 202 -15.26 -36.33 -21.38
CA THR A 202 -13.92 -35.99 -20.89
C THR A 202 -13.21 -37.28 -20.47
N VAL A 203 -11.97 -37.47 -20.93
CA VAL A 203 -11.13 -38.62 -20.56
C VAL A 203 -10.09 -38.18 -19.53
N GLU A 204 -9.92 -38.97 -18.47
CA GLU A 204 -8.97 -38.71 -17.38
C GLU A 204 -7.79 -39.68 -17.38
N PHE A 205 -6.57 -39.13 -17.32
CA PHE A 205 -5.34 -39.89 -17.11
C PHE A 205 -4.64 -39.41 -15.85
N THR A 206 -4.45 -40.29 -14.87
CA THR A 206 -3.71 -39.99 -13.64
C THR A 206 -2.33 -40.64 -13.68
N VAL A 207 -1.27 -39.83 -13.70
CA VAL A 207 0.11 -40.34 -13.61
C VAL A 207 0.55 -40.30 -12.14
N LYS A 208 0.72 -41.48 -11.56
CA LYS A 208 1.08 -41.67 -10.15
C LYS A 208 2.48 -42.27 -10.06
N VAL A 209 3.45 -41.50 -9.54
CA VAL A 209 4.78 -42.04 -9.21
C VAL A 209 4.62 -42.94 -8.00
N LEU A 210 4.67 -44.27 -8.22
CA LEU A 210 4.59 -45.24 -7.13
C LEU A 210 5.91 -45.25 -6.35
N ARG A 211 5.80 -45.07 -5.03
CA ARG A 211 6.93 -45.18 -4.10
C ARG A 211 7.21 -46.67 -3.87
N GLN A 212 8.10 -47.25 -4.69
CA GLN A 212 8.45 -48.66 -4.58
C GLN A 212 9.32 -48.91 -3.35
N GLU A 213 8.90 -49.82 -2.47
CA GLU A 213 9.70 -50.31 -1.35
C GLU A 213 10.88 -51.17 -1.85
N GLU A 214 11.92 -51.32 -1.04
CA GLU A 214 13.13 -52.03 -1.45
C GLU A 214 12.87 -53.52 -1.71
N ASN A 215 13.29 -54.01 -2.88
CA ASN A 215 13.91 -55.34 -2.98
C ASN A 215 14.84 -55.49 -4.20
N ARG A 216 15.64 -56.55 -4.22
CA ARG A 216 16.88 -56.65 -5.01
C ARG A 216 16.74 -57.35 -6.37
N ALA A 217 17.77 -57.07 -7.20
CA ALA A 217 18.33 -57.87 -8.31
C ALA A 217 17.74 -57.68 -9.73
N GLY A 218 18.63 -57.72 -10.74
CA GLY A 218 18.27 -57.73 -12.17
C GLY A 218 18.96 -56.68 -13.06
N MET A 219 20.13 -57.03 -13.61
CA MET A 219 20.66 -56.52 -14.89
C MET A 219 20.62 -57.72 -15.89
N PRO A 220 20.75 -57.58 -17.25
CA PRO A 220 21.38 -56.47 -17.99
C PRO A 220 20.74 -56.03 -19.36
N THR A 221 21.30 -54.96 -19.94
CA THR A 221 21.52 -54.61 -21.38
C THR A 221 20.62 -55.11 -22.54
N ALA A 222 20.09 -54.15 -23.34
CA ALA A 222 20.02 -54.13 -24.83
C ALA A 222 19.37 -52.79 -25.33
N LEU A 223 19.45 -52.32 -26.59
CA LEU A 223 20.58 -52.21 -27.56
C LEU A 223 20.20 -51.20 -28.71
N LEU A 224 21.12 -50.29 -29.08
CA LEU A 224 21.33 -49.52 -30.35
C LEU A 224 20.19 -49.05 -31.32
N LEU A 225 20.43 -47.83 -31.88
CA LEU A 225 20.06 -47.33 -33.25
C LEU A 225 18.55 -47.06 -33.57
N THR A 226 18.12 -46.28 -34.60
CA THR A 226 18.75 -45.53 -35.73
C THR A 226 18.15 -44.13 -35.96
N LEU A 227 18.91 -43.21 -36.57
CA LEU A 227 18.47 -42.19 -37.54
C LEU A 227 18.89 -42.67 -38.97
N PRO A 228 18.34 -42.22 -40.13
CA PRO A 228 18.10 -40.81 -40.49
C PRO A 228 16.91 -40.54 -41.47
N SER A 229 16.99 -39.41 -42.18
CA SER A 229 15.96 -38.77 -43.01
C SER A 229 15.65 -39.39 -44.39
N ALA A 230 14.39 -39.27 -44.82
CA ALA A 230 13.91 -39.24 -46.20
C ALA A 230 12.47 -38.66 -46.20
N VAL A 231 11.88 -37.99 -47.20
CA VAL A 231 12.26 -37.15 -48.36
C VAL A 231 10.93 -36.90 -49.09
N LEU A 232 10.79 -35.78 -49.83
CA LEU A 232 9.65 -35.47 -50.71
C LEU A 232 9.23 -36.67 -51.60
N ALA A 233 7.94 -37.05 -51.58
CA ALA A 233 7.30 -37.76 -52.70
C ALA A 233 5.76 -37.79 -52.59
N LEU A 234 5.07 -36.70 -52.93
CA LEU A 234 3.78 -36.70 -53.68
C LEU A 234 3.34 -35.27 -53.97
N ALA A 235 3.41 -34.88 -55.24
CA ALA A 235 3.04 -33.55 -55.71
C ALA A 235 1.71 -33.58 -56.48
N ALA A 236 1.15 -32.38 -56.70
CA ALA A 236 0.24 -32.04 -57.79
C ALA A 236 -1.09 -32.83 -57.92
N SER A 237 -2.17 -32.26 -57.38
CA SER A 237 -3.50 -32.34 -58.00
C SER A 237 -4.38 -31.13 -57.65
N SER A 238 -5.44 -30.94 -58.43
CA SER A 238 -6.64 -30.13 -58.09
C SER A 238 -6.53 -28.61 -57.90
N ALA A 239 -5.67 -27.92 -58.64
CA ALA A 239 -5.90 -26.51 -58.99
C ALA A 239 -6.83 -26.38 -60.23
N ALA A 240 -8.02 -27.02 -60.19
CA ALA A 240 -9.01 -26.99 -61.27
C ALA A 240 -10.41 -27.49 -60.84
N SER A 241 -11.22 -26.65 -60.21
CA SER A 241 -12.67 -26.92 -60.07
C SER A 241 -13.48 -25.64 -59.82
N LEU A 242 -14.57 -25.48 -60.58
CA LEU A 242 -15.72 -24.60 -60.31
C LEU A 242 -15.47 -23.12 -59.96
N SER A 243 -15.21 -22.32 -61.00
CA SER A 243 -15.96 -21.07 -61.14
C SER A 243 -17.42 -21.39 -61.56
N LYS A 244 -18.44 -20.86 -60.88
CA LYS A 244 -19.82 -20.76 -61.39
C LYS A 244 -20.71 -19.88 -60.50
N GLN A 245 -21.45 -18.94 -61.13
CA GLN A 245 -22.51 -18.09 -60.54
C GLN A 245 -22.01 -17.11 -59.43
N GLY A 246 -22.32 -15.82 -59.38
CA GLY A 246 -23.25 -14.97 -60.15
C GLY A 246 -24.61 -14.81 -59.43
N GLY A 247 -25.10 -13.62 -59.08
CA GLY A 247 -24.51 -12.27 -59.10
C GLY A 247 -25.56 -11.15 -59.12
N SER A 248 -25.30 -10.01 -58.45
CA SER A 248 -26.09 -8.74 -58.47
C SER A 248 -27.56 -8.82 -57.96
N LEU A 249 -28.12 -7.95 -57.10
CA LEU A 249 -28.12 -6.47 -57.08
C LEU A 249 -28.44 -5.88 -55.67
N THR A 250 -27.62 -4.90 -55.24
CA THR A 250 -27.96 -3.55 -54.68
C THR A 250 -29.01 -3.27 -53.56
N ARG A 251 -28.75 -2.17 -52.82
CA ARG A 251 -29.65 -1.30 -51.99
C ARG A 251 -29.98 -1.82 -50.57
N LEU A 252 -30.04 -1.00 -49.50
CA LEU A 252 -29.79 0.46 -49.28
C LEU A 252 -28.74 0.65 -48.15
N ALA A 253 -27.78 1.58 -48.25
CA ALA A 253 -27.76 2.96 -47.69
C ALA A 253 -27.68 3.04 -46.13
N SER A 254 -26.97 3.98 -45.48
CA SER A 254 -26.58 5.33 -45.92
C SER A 254 -25.35 5.93 -45.19
N ILE A 255 -24.74 6.96 -45.81
CA ILE A 255 -24.17 8.19 -45.18
C ILE A 255 -22.77 8.08 -44.49
N PRO A 256 -21.90 9.13 -44.56
CA PRO A 256 -20.59 8.93 -45.21
C PRO A 256 -19.35 9.52 -44.51
N VAL A 257 -18.20 9.36 -45.16
CA VAL A 257 -16.95 10.11 -44.93
C VAL A 257 -16.84 11.30 -45.90
N ILE A 258 -16.32 12.45 -45.45
CA ILE A 258 -15.91 13.58 -46.30
C ILE A 258 -14.45 13.95 -45.98
N LEU A 259 -13.69 14.32 -47.01
CA LEU A 259 -12.26 14.60 -46.97
C LEU A 259 -11.94 16.10 -46.89
N LEU A 260 -10.71 16.41 -46.47
CA LEU A 260 -10.13 17.75 -46.40
C LEU A 260 -9.83 18.35 -47.80
N LEU A 261 -9.95 19.67 -47.90
CA LEU A 261 -9.58 20.52 -49.04
C LEU A 261 -9.25 21.93 -48.52
N GLY A 262 -8.33 22.66 -49.19
CA GLY A 262 -8.17 24.11 -48.98
C GLY A 262 -6.73 24.58 -48.74
N TYR A 263 -6.30 25.58 -49.52
CA TYR A 263 -4.94 26.13 -49.57
C TYR A 263 -4.78 27.43 -48.73
N HIS A 264 -3.59 28.03 -48.76
CA HIS A 264 -3.22 29.30 -48.09
C HIS A 264 -4.21 30.47 -48.24
N VAL A 265 -4.24 31.36 -47.24
CA VAL A 265 -4.38 32.82 -47.43
C VAL A 265 -3.36 33.55 -46.55
N THR A 266 -2.86 34.69 -47.05
CA THR A 266 -1.75 35.49 -46.53
C THR A 266 -2.21 36.63 -45.60
N ILE A 267 -1.37 37.03 -44.64
CA ILE A 267 -1.25 38.44 -44.24
C ILE A 267 0.20 38.86 -44.49
N ALA A 268 0.39 40.02 -45.12
CA ALA A 268 1.69 40.52 -45.54
C ALA A 268 2.06 41.80 -44.79
N ALA A 269 3.34 41.96 -44.51
CA ALA A 269 3.96 43.24 -44.21
C ALA A 269 5.34 43.27 -44.89
N HIS A 270 5.45 44.05 -45.97
CA HIS A 270 6.74 44.49 -46.51
C HIS A 270 6.99 45.92 -46.03
N GLY A 271 8.24 46.21 -45.71
CA GLY A 271 8.70 47.52 -45.26
C GLY A 271 10.22 47.55 -45.29
N GLU A 272 10.78 48.08 -46.38
CA GLU A 272 12.21 48.36 -46.49
C GLU A 272 12.58 49.59 -45.64
N TYR A 273 13.83 49.65 -45.16
CA TYR A 273 14.72 50.84 -45.05
C TYR A 273 15.72 50.70 -43.89
N GLY A 274 16.91 51.29 -44.07
CA GLY A 274 17.71 51.85 -42.97
C GLY A 274 19.01 51.11 -42.59
N GLU A 275 20.14 51.75 -42.84
CA GLU A 275 21.45 51.37 -42.29
C GLU A 275 21.72 52.01 -40.90
N TYR A 276 22.87 51.64 -40.31
CA TYR A 276 23.59 52.28 -39.19
C TYR A 276 22.91 52.32 -37.81
N GLY A 277 23.48 51.55 -36.89
CA GLY A 277 23.01 51.45 -35.51
C GLY A 277 23.56 52.50 -34.54
N SER A 278 23.05 52.44 -33.30
CA SER A 278 23.73 52.92 -32.10
C SER A 278 23.27 52.13 -30.88
N LEU A 279 24.02 52.20 -29.78
CA LEU A 279 23.86 51.36 -28.59
C LEU A 279 23.00 52.07 -27.52
N GLY A 280 21.82 51.51 -27.17
CA GLY A 280 20.86 52.21 -26.29
C GLY A 280 19.92 51.31 -25.48
N ILE A 281 20.43 50.81 -24.34
CA ILE A 281 19.75 50.34 -23.10
C ILE A 281 18.26 49.93 -23.20
N GLY A 282 17.98 48.65 -22.90
CA GLY A 282 16.62 48.14 -22.63
C GLY A 282 16.62 46.92 -21.70
N ILE A 283 16.70 47.14 -20.38
CA ILE A 283 16.55 46.07 -19.38
C ILE A 283 15.06 45.94 -19.04
N GLY A 284 14.45 44.77 -19.30
CA GLY A 284 13.04 44.54 -18.97
C GLY A 284 12.54 43.11 -19.17
N ALA A 285 12.33 42.39 -18.05
CA ALA A 285 11.41 41.27 -17.89
C ALA A 285 11.37 40.15 -18.97
N VAL A 286 12.34 39.23 -18.93
CA VAL A 286 12.03 37.81 -19.21
C VAL A 286 11.34 37.24 -17.97
N SER A 287 10.21 36.54 -18.13
CA SER A 287 9.31 36.24 -17.00
C SER A 287 9.83 35.16 -16.05
N PHE A 288 9.73 35.43 -14.74
CA PHE A 288 10.17 34.57 -13.65
C PHE A 288 9.50 33.17 -13.65
N SER A 289 8.30 33.08 -14.22
CA SER A 289 7.53 31.85 -14.39
C SER A 289 8.25 30.77 -15.20
N SER A 290 8.99 31.14 -16.25
CA SER A 290 9.66 30.18 -17.14
C SER A 290 10.80 29.43 -16.43
N ILE A 291 11.53 30.11 -15.55
CA ILE A 291 12.61 29.51 -14.74
C ILE A 291 12.01 28.59 -13.67
N LEU A 292 10.91 29.00 -13.02
CA LEU A 292 10.19 28.16 -12.05
C LEU A 292 9.60 26.89 -12.70
N HIS A 293 9.05 26.98 -13.93
CA HIS A 293 8.57 25.81 -14.66
C HIS A 293 9.71 24.82 -15.00
N ILE A 294 10.86 25.32 -15.47
CA ILE A 294 12.02 24.46 -15.77
C ILE A 294 12.55 23.79 -14.49
N LEU A 295 12.59 24.52 -13.36
CA LEU A 295 12.95 23.94 -12.07
C LEU A 295 11.95 22.86 -11.63
N ASN A 296 10.63 23.09 -11.74
CA ASN A 296 9.63 22.10 -11.35
C ASN A 296 9.76 20.78 -12.16
N ILE A 297 10.08 20.88 -13.46
CA ILE A 297 10.29 19.72 -14.34
C ILE A 297 11.54 18.91 -13.96
N LEU A 298 12.56 19.54 -13.36
CA LEU A 298 13.86 18.90 -13.06
C LEU A 298 13.95 18.25 -11.66
N LEU A 299 12.96 18.44 -10.78
CA LEU A 299 13.13 18.18 -9.35
C LEU A 299 12.30 17.00 -8.78
N ILE A 300 11.37 16.44 -9.55
CA ILE A 300 10.45 15.37 -9.11
C ILE A 300 11.20 14.05 -8.83
N ASN A 301 10.95 13.48 -7.65
CA ASN A 301 11.50 12.20 -7.20
C ASN A 301 10.69 10.99 -7.75
N PRO A 302 11.16 9.74 -7.59
CA PRO A 302 10.69 8.62 -8.41
C PRO A 302 9.22 8.23 -8.27
N ILE A 303 8.75 7.60 -9.35
CA ILE A 303 7.58 6.72 -9.38
C ILE A 303 8.10 5.34 -8.99
N ASP A 304 7.56 4.77 -7.92
CA ASP A 304 7.74 3.37 -7.60
C ASP A 304 6.59 2.54 -8.21
N ASP A 305 6.96 1.35 -8.69
CA ASP A 305 6.14 0.15 -8.88
C ASP A 305 4.96 0.16 -9.88
N VAL A 306 5.28 -0.30 -11.10
CA VAL A 306 4.31 -0.77 -12.11
C VAL A 306 4.68 -2.19 -12.52
N ASP A 307 3.99 -3.18 -11.95
CA ASP A 307 4.18 -4.58 -12.31
C ASP A 307 3.29 -4.96 -13.52
N LEU A 308 3.89 -5.46 -14.59
CA LEU A 308 3.26 -5.63 -15.91
C LEU A 308 2.99 -7.11 -16.25
N VAL A 309 1.79 -7.59 -15.93
CA VAL A 309 1.33 -8.92 -16.38
C VAL A 309 0.64 -8.82 -17.76
N TYR A 310 1.39 -9.13 -18.81
CA TYR A 310 0.86 -9.39 -20.15
C TYR A 310 0.11 -10.73 -20.23
N GLN A 311 -1.05 -10.76 -20.89
CA GLN A 311 -1.46 -11.92 -21.70
C GLN A 311 -2.10 -11.47 -23.03
N TYR A 312 -1.66 -12.08 -24.14
CA TYR A 312 -2.21 -11.94 -25.49
C TYR A 312 -3.23 -13.06 -25.77
N PRO A 313 -4.11 -12.86 -26.77
CA PRO A 313 -4.22 -13.89 -27.80
C PRO A 313 -4.13 -13.30 -29.22
N ALA A 314 -3.24 -13.87 -30.05
CA ALA A 314 -3.19 -13.72 -31.51
C ALA A 314 -2.57 -14.99 -32.13
N THR A 315 -2.97 -15.35 -33.35
CA THR A 315 -2.73 -16.68 -33.96
C THR A 315 -1.74 -16.66 -35.12
N SER A 316 -0.99 -17.77 -35.28
CA SER A 316 -0.40 -18.36 -36.51
C SER A 316 -0.21 -17.48 -37.77
N GLU A 317 1.04 -17.19 -38.18
CA GLU A 317 1.75 -17.81 -39.35
C GLU A 317 1.35 -17.21 -40.72
N GLU A 318 2.16 -17.10 -41.79
CA GLU A 318 3.49 -17.64 -42.19
C GLU A 318 4.50 -16.47 -42.47
N SER A 319 5.84 -16.58 -42.51
CA SER A 319 6.75 -17.29 -43.46
C SER A 319 6.56 -16.87 -44.95
N GLU A 320 7.55 -16.57 -45.80
CA GLU A 320 9.05 -16.48 -45.81
C GLU A 320 9.45 -15.77 -47.16
N VAL A 321 10.65 -15.29 -47.56
CA VAL A 321 12.05 -15.32 -47.05
C VAL A 321 12.94 -14.19 -47.64
N ARG A 322 13.98 -13.76 -46.89
CA ARG A 322 15.22 -13.04 -47.29
C ARG A 322 15.17 -11.83 -48.27
N GLY A 323 15.22 -10.64 -47.68
CA GLY A 323 16.10 -9.53 -48.12
C GLY A 323 16.75 -8.89 -46.89
N LYS A 324 18.09 -8.78 -46.82
CA LYS A 324 18.82 -8.42 -45.57
C LYS A 324 18.47 -7.01 -45.04
N PRO A 325 17.86 -6.87 -43.85
CA PRO A 325 17.79 -5.60 -43.12
C PRO A 325 18.98 -5.45 -42.17
N ARG A 326 19.27 -4.22 -41.73
CA ARG A 326 20.14 -3.96 -40.56
C ARG A 326 19.40 -4.42 -39.29
N THR A 327 20.11 -4.87 -38.26
CA THR A 327 19.44 -5.46 -37.10
C THR A 327 18.84 -4.40 -36.18
N PHE A 328 17.81 -4.78 -35.43
CA PHE A 328 17.22 -3.95 -34.38
C PHE A 328 18.26 -3.51 -33.32
N LEU A 329 19.30 -4.33 -33.08
CA LEU A 329 20.42 -4.02 -32.17
C LEU A 329 21.43 -3.02 -32.77
N ASP A 330 21.60 -2.98 -34.09
CA ASP A 330 22.36 -1.91 -34.75
C ASP A 330 21.62 -0.58 -34.57
N SER A 331 20.31 -0.57 -34.84
CA SER A 331 19.44 0.59 -34.64
C SER A 331 19.40 1.06 -33.18
N LEU A 332 19.37 0.14 -32.21
CA LEU A 332 19.40 0.47 -30.77
C LEU A 332 20.77 1.01 -30.33
N ASN A 333 21.89 0.46 -30.83
CA ASN A 333 23.21 1.03 -30.56
C ASN A 333 23.39 2.42 -31.20
N MET A 334 22.78 2.67 -32.36
CA MET A 334 22.77 4.00 -32.98
C MET A 334 21.93 4.98 -32.15
N PHE A 335 20.69 4.61 -31.81
CA PHE A 335 19.80 5.41 -30.95
C PHE A 335 20.38 5.68 -29.56
N ALA A 336 21.08 4.73 -28.95
CA ALA A 336 21.70 4.89 -27.64
C ALA A 336 22.89 5.87 -27.70
N LYS A 337 23.74 5.77 -28.74
CA LYS A 337 24.85 6.71 -28.95
C LYS A 337 24.34 8.12 -29.26
N GLU A 338 23.41 8.25 -30.21
CA GLU A 338 22.82 9.54 -30.56
C GLU A 338 22.14 10.21 -29.37
N ARG A 339 21.40 9.47 -28.52
CA ARG A 339 20.77 10.04 -27.31
C ARG A 339 21.77 10.42 -26.22
N MET A 340 22.87 9.69 -26.04
CA MET A 340 23.96 10.14 -25.15
C MET A 340 24.54 11.47 -25.64
N TYR A 341 24.83 11.59 -26.93
CA TYR A 341 25.31 12.85 -27.50
C TYR A 341 24.26 13.97 -27.42
N LEU A 342 22.96 13.70 -27.60
CA LEU A 342 21.92 14.72 -27.55
C LEU A 342 21.70 15.28 -26.13
N VAL A 343 21.85 14.46 -25.08
CA VAL A 343 21.82 14.93 -23.68
C VAL A 343 23.12 15.68 -23.32
N ILE A 344 24.28 15.21 -23.79
CA ILE A 344 25.56 15.89 -23.59
C ILE A 344 25.60 17.23 -24.35
N ASP A 345 25.09 17.28 -25.57
CA ASP A 345 24.92 18.52 -26.36
C ASP A 345 24.02 19.50 -25.61
N PHE A 346 22.84 19.06 -25.13
CA PHE A 346 21.92 19.93 -24.39
C PHE A 346 22.51 20.44 -23.07
N LEU A 347 23.30 19.62 -22.36
CA LEU A 347 24.05 20.09 -21.19
C LEU A 347 25.20 21.04 -21.59
N SER A 348 25.80 20.86 -22.77
CA SER A 348 26.82 21.77 -23.34
C SER A 348 26.24 23.04 -23.99
N LEU A 349 24.91 23.17 -24.07
CA LEU A 349 24.21 24.45 -24.29
C LEU A 349 24.05 25.26 -22.98
N PHE A 350 24.25 24.63 -21.82
CA PHE A 350 24.30 25.29 -20.51
C PHE A 350 25.68 25.23 -19.83
N PRO A 351 26.78 25.63 -20.50
CA PRO A 351 28.04 25.84 -19.79
C PRO A 351 27.96 27.22 -19.10
N PRO A 352 28.22 27.32 -17.78
CA PRO A 352 29.07 28.40 -17.32
C PRO A 352 30.28 28.39 -18.25
N ARG A 353 30.65 29.51 -18.90
CA ARG A 353 31.67 29.50 -19.96
C ARG A 353 33.02 29.03 -19.40
N ILE A 354 33.26 27.72 -19.39
CA ILE A 354 34.58 27.08 -19.27
C ILE A 354 35.26 27.43 -20.58
N PRO A 355 36.16 28.43 -20.62
CA PRO A 355 36.76 28.84 -21.88
C PRO A 355 37.76 27.75 -22.28
N LYS A 356 38.12 27.71 -23.57
CA LYS A 356 39.14 26.78 -24.08
C LYS A 356 40.53 26.94 -23.42
N VAL A 357 40.70 28.00 -22.63
CA VAL A 357 41.71 28.12 -21.57
C VAL A 357 40.96 28.38 -20.26
N ILE A 358 41.14 27.50 -19.26
CA ILE A 358 40.63 27.70 -17.90
C ILE A 358 41.32 28.95 -17.31
N PRO A 359 40.60 30.00 -16.86
CA PRO A 359 41.24 31.19 -16.31
C PRO A 359 41.93 30.86 -14.98
N GLU A 360 43.26 30.87 -14.97
CA GLU A 360 44.06 30.58 -13.77
C GLU A 360 43.71 31.50 -12.59
N GLN A 361 43.37 32.76 -12.89
CA GLN A 361 42.85 33.74 -11.92
C GLN A 361 41.65 33.27 -11.10
N TYR A 362 40.87 32.30 -11.61
CA TYR A 362 39.68 31.77 -10.93
C TYR A 362 39.87 30.31 -10.49
N TYR A 363 40.44 29.45 -11.35
CA TYR A 363 40.50 28.00 -11.14
C TYR A 363 41.93 27.43 -11.17
N GLY A 364 42.96 28.27 -11.13
CA GLY A 364 44.37 27.83 -11.14
C GLY A 364 44.75 27.00 -9.91
N PRO A 365 45.86 26.24 -9.95
CA PRO A 365 46.30 25.41 -8.83
C PRO A 365 46.41 26.19 -7.51
N GLY A 366 45.80 25.66 -6.45
CA GLY A 366 45.77 26.29 -5.14
C GLY A 366 44.70 27.36 -4.95
N THR A 367 44.01 27.84 -6.00
CA THR A 367 42.88 28.76 -5.79
C THR A 367 41.76 28.07 -5.02
N GLU A 368 41.57 26.76 -5.18
CA GLU A 368 40.58 25.95 -4.48
C GLU A 368 40.54 26.20 -2.95
N PHE A 369 41.69 26.45 -2.31
CA PHE A 369 41.81 26.67 -0.86
C PHE A 369 41.57 28.11 -0.40
N ALA A 370 41.42 29.07 -1.32
CA ALA A 370 41.18 30.47 -0.97
C ALA A 370 39.74 30.69 -0.47
N LEU A 371 39.60 31.14 0.79
CA LEU A 371 38.31 31.40 1.45
C LEU A 371 38.14 32.85 1.92
N ILE A 372 39.22 33.64 1.97
CA ILE A 372 39.25 35.03 2.47
C ILE A 372 39.96 35.90 1.41
N GLY A 373 39.46 37.12 1.18
CA GLY A 373 40.02 38.03 0.17
C GLY A 373 39.72 37.67 -1.29
N VAL A 374 38.79 36.73 -1.52
CA VAL A 374 38.41 36.20 -2.83
C VAL A 374 37.55 37.21 -3.62
N PRO A 375 37.89 37.54 -4.89
CA PRO A 375 37.07 38.41 -5.74
C PRO A 375 35.64 37.89 -5.94
N VAL A 376 34.67 38.80 -6.08
CA VAL A 376 33.24 38.45 -6.21
C VAL A 376 32.97 37.53 -7.41
N GLN A 377 33.63 37.73 -8.56
CA GLN A 377 33.49 36.82 -9.70
C GLN A 377 33.92 35.38 -9.37
N GLN A 378 35.00 35.23 -8.59
CA GLN A 378 35.52 33.92 -8.19
C GLN A 378 34.62 33.26 -7.13
N MET A 379 33.99 34.04 -6.26
CA MET A 379 33.02 33.51 -5.29
C MET A 379 31.71 33.08 -5.96
N LEU A 380 31.21 33.84 -6.95
CA LEU A 380 30.06 33.44 -7.77
C LEU A 380 30.36 32.13 -8.54
N ALA A 381 31.54 32.03 -9.15
CA ALA A 381 32.00 30.81 -9.82
C ALA A 381 32.02 29.58 -8.90
N ARG A 382 32.39 29.71 -7.61
CA ARG A 382 32.31 28.62 -6.62
C ARG A 382 30.88 28.17 -6.34
N ILE A 383 29.93 29.10 -6.30
CA ILE A 383 28.51 28.78 -6.04
C ILE A 383 27.92 28.08 -7.26
N GLU A 384 28.09 28.65 -8.44
CA GLU A 384 27.60 28.12 -9.73
C GLU A 384 28.10 26.69 -9.98
N ILE A 385 29.41 26.46 -9.87
CA ILE A 385 30.04 25.16 -10.14
C ILE A 385 29.64 24.10 -9.10
N THR A 386 29.39 24.49 -7.85
CA THR A 386 28.95 23.60 -6.77
C THR A 386 27.50 23.16 -6.97
N LEU A 387 26.62 24.11 -7.29
CA LEU A 387 25.21 23.82 -7.57
C LEU A 387 25.09 22.93 -8.83
N PHE A 388 25.81 23.26 -9.90
CA PHE A 388 25.83 22.46 -11.12
C PHE A 388 26.35 21.04 -10.88
N PHE A 389 27.52 20.89 -10.23
CA PHE A 389 28.13 19.58 -10.03
C PHE A 389 27.26 18.67 -9.16
N TRP A 390 26.88 19.11 -7.96
CA TRP A 390 26.18 18.25 -7.00
C TRP A 390 24.67 18.12 -7.27
N LEU A 391 23.96 19.19 -7.59
CA LEU A 391 22.49 19.16 -7.72
C LEU A 391 22.00 18.77 -9.11
N ILE A 392 22.80 19.01 -10.16
CA ILE A 392 22.43 18.75 -11.56
C ILE A 392 23.22 17.56 -12.11
N ALA A 393 24.51 17.73 -12.38
CA ALA A 393 25.31 16.76 -13.13
C ALA A 393 25.37 15.39 -12.43
N THR A 394 25.80 15.34 -11.16
CA THR A 394 25.89 14.08 -10.41
C THR A 394 24.52 13.47 -10.12
N ARG A 395 23.47 14.28 -9.91
CA ARG A 395 22.08 13.80 -9.76
C ARG A 395 21.57 13.11 -11.03
N VAL A 396 21.83 13.70 -12.20
CA VAL A 396 21.48 13.11 -13.50
C VAL A 396 22.26 11.81 -13.72
N VAL A 397 23.58 11.78 -13.51
CA VAL A 397 24.40 10.57 -13.73
C VAL A 397 23.98 9.41 -12.82
N ILE A 398 23.89 9.63 -11.50
CA ILE A 398 23.52 8.57 -10.54
C ILE A 398 22.05 8.15 -10.74
N GLY A 399 21.14 9.12 -10.89
CA GLY A 399 19.71 8.84 -11.07
C GLY A 399 19.39 8.13 -12.39
N PHE A 400 20.05 8.48 -13.48
CA PHE A 400 19.91 7.79 -14.77
C PHE A 400 20.50 6.37 -14.71
N GLY A 401 21.71 6.21 -14.16
CA GLY A 401 22.34 4.89 -14.00
C GLY A 401 21.49 3.94 -13.17
N HIS A 402 20.91 4.41 -12.07
CA HIS A 402 19.99 3.64 -11.23
C HIS A 402 18.70 3.24 -11.99
N ARG A 403 18.02 4.21 -12.62
CA ARG A 403 16.77 3.96 -13.37
C ARG A 403 16.97 3.08 -14.60
N LEU A 404 18.10 3.19 -15.29
CA LEU A 404 18.44 2.29 -16.41
C LEU A 404 18.70 0.87 -15.91
N SER A 405 19.39 0.72 -14.77
CA SER A 405 19.64 -0.57 -14.14
C SER A 405 18.36 -1.24 -13.65
N SER A 406 17.45 -0.49 -13.01
CA SER A 406 16.16 -1.02 -12.55
C SER A 406 15.28 -1.46 -13.71
N VAL A 407 15.16 -0.67 -14.78
CA VAL A 407 14.43 -1.06 -16.00
C VAL A 407 14.99 -2.35 -16.60
N VAL A 408 16.31 -2.51 -16.68
CA VAL A 408 16.92 -3.75 -17.19
C VAL A 408 16.70 -4.94 -16.25
N ALA A 409 16.81 -4.76 -14.93
CA ALA A 409 16.67 -5.83 -13.95
C ALA A 409 15.20 -6.29 -13.78
N VAL A 410 14.24 -5.37 -13.85
CA VAL A 410 12.80 -5.66 -13.87
C VAL A 410 12.41 -6.34 -15.20
N ALA A 411 12.79 -5.77 -16.35
CA ALA A 411 12.45 -6.35 -17.66
C ALA A 411 13.09 -7.73 -17.93
N SER A 412 14.15 -8.09 -17.19
CA SER A 412 14.77 -9.42 -17.23
C SER A 412 14.27 -10.38 -16.13
N GLY A 413 13.36 -9.94 -15.25
CA GLY A 413 12.82 -10.75 -14.16
C GLY A 413 13.86 -11.17 -13.11
N VAL A 414 14.89 -10.34 -12.92
CA VAL A 414 15.96 -10.54 -11.91
C VAL A 414 15.54 -9.95 -10.55
N SER A 415 14.75 -8.89 -10.57
CA SER A 415 14.23 -8.16 -9.42
C SER A 415 12.82 -7.66 -9.72
N SER A 416 11.96 -7.54 -8.71
CA SER A 416 10.69 -6.81 -8.85
C SER A 416 10.89 -5.29 -8.71
N PRO A 417 9.93 -4.45 -9.14
CA PRO A 417 10.05 -2.99 -9.04
C PRO A 417 10.37 -2.47 -7.63
N GLU A 418 9.75 -3.04 -6.60
CA GLU A 418 9.78 -2.62 -5.18
C GLU A 418 11.20 -2.68 -4.58
N GLN A 419 12.12 -3.34 -5.29
CA GLN A 419 13.51 -3.58 -4.90
C GLN A 419 14.46 -2.46 -5.36
N TRP A 420 13.95 -1.44 -6.08
CA TRP A 420 14.73 -0.32 -6.62
C TRP A 420 14.27 1.06 -6.10
N PRO A 421 14.17 1.26 -4.76
CA PRO A 421 13.65 2.48 -4.17
C PRO A 421 14.47 3.74 -4.50
N PRO A 422 13.93 4.96 -4.25
CA PRO A 422 14.60 6.21 -4.56
C PRO A 422 16.03 6.35 -4.02
N ILE A 423 17.03 6.27 -4.92
CA ILE A 423 18.44 6.42 -4.55
C ILE A 423 18.80 7.80 -4.00
N LEU A 424 18.01 8.84 -4.28
CA LEU A 424 18.17 10.21 -3.74
C LEU A 424 16.87 10.66 -3.07
N GLY A 425 16.98 11.35 -1.94
CA GLY A 425 15.84 11.90 -1.20
C GLY A 425 15.35 13.25 -1.71
N SER A 426 14.47 13.90 -0.94
CA SER A 426 13.96 15.23 -1.26
C SER A 426 15.01 16.31 -1.02
N MET A 427 15.14 17.25 -1.97
CA MET A 427 16.00 18.43 -1.79
C MET A 427 15.50 19.38 -0.69
N TRP A 428 14.19 19.33 -0.37
CA TRP A 428 13.57 20.21 0.62
C TRP A 428 14.01 19.90 2.05
N ASP A 429 14.63 18.74 2.28
CA ASP A 429 15.22 18.35 3.56
C ASP A 429 16.67 18.78 3.71
N ALA A 430 17.35 19.17 2.62
CA ALA A 430 18.78 19.46 2.55
C ALA A 430 19.19 20.83 3.17
N TYR A 431 18.42 21.33 4.14
CA TYR A 431 18.69 22.56 4.90
C TYR A 431 19.61 22.34 6.11
N THR A 432 20.19 21.15 6.27
CA THR A 432 21.31 20.89 7.21
C THR A 432 22.32 19.98 6.52
N LEU A 433 23.60 20.06 6.87
CA LEU A 433 24.63 19.15 6.37
C LEU A 433 24.33 17.71 6.78
N ARG A 434 23.78 17.53 7.99
CA ARG A 434 23.27 16.24 8.47
C ARG A 434 22.20 15.65 7.54
N ASN A 435 21.22 16.43 7.10
CA ASN A 435 20.18 15.95 6.19
C ASN A 435 20.66 15.86 4.74
N PHE A 436 21.55 16.76 4.29
CA PHE A 436 22.14 16.72 2.96
C PHE A 436 22.80 15.37 2.72
N TRP A 437 23.76 14.98 3.58
CA TRP A 437 24.46 13.70 3.45
C TRP A 437 23.64 12.51 3.96
N GLY A 438 22.78 12.72 4.96
CA GLY A 438 22.00 11.66 5.59
C GLY A 438 20.80 11.21 4.75
N ASN A 439 19.97 12.13 4.28
CA ASN A 439 18.64 11.83 3.70
C ASN A 439 18.50 12.22 2.22
N PHE A 440 19.11 13.34 1.78
CA PHE A 440 19.03 13.79 0.39
C PHE A 440 20.01 13.05 -0.53
N TRP A 441 21.29 12.95 -0.13
CA TRP A 441 22.35 12.34 -0.94
C TRP A 441 22.24 10.80 -1.01
N HIS A 442 23.03 10.17 -1.87
CA HIS A 442 22.76 8.80 -2.34
C HIS A 442 22.62 7.74 -1.24
N GLN A 443 21.41 7.19 -1.06
CA GLN A 443 21.09 6.32 0.07
C GLN A 443 21.77 4.94 0.00
N MET A 444 22.20 4.50 -1.19
CA MET A 444 22.83 3.19 -1.42
C MET A 444 24.05 2.91 -0.53
N LEU A 445 24.87 3.93 -0.23
CA LEU A 445 26.09 3.77 0.59
C LEU A 445 25.86 4.01 2.09
N ARG A 446 24.69 4.53 2.48
CA ARG A 446 24.35 4.88 3.88
C ARG A 446 24.47 3.66 4.80
N TRP A 447 23.77 2.58 4.48
CA TRP A 447 23.72 1.39 5.33
C TRP A 447 25.07 0.63 5.41
N PRO A 448 25.79 0.36 4.31
CA PRO A 448 27.13 -0.23 4.37
C PRO A 448 28.12 0.56 5.23
N PHE A 449 28.16 1.89 5.07
CA PHE A 449 29.12 2.73 5.80
C PHE A 449 28.73 2.90 7.26
N GLN A 450 27.44 3.10 7.57
CA GLN A 450 26.95 3.19 8.94
C GLN A 450 27.12 1.87 9.71
N SER A 451 26.96 0.71 9.05
CA SER A 451 27.22 -0.62 9.62
C SER A 451 28.71 -0.85 9.90
N THR A 452 29.58 -0.51 8.95
CA THR A 452 31.04 -0.64 9.10
C THR A 452 31.58 0.29 10.20
N SER A 453 31.16 1.55 10.18
CA SER A 453 31.49 2.55 11.20
C SER A 453 31.01 2.13 12.59
N SER A 454 29.76 1.65 12.67
CA SER A 454 29.20 1.02 13.87
C SER A 454 30.09 -0.11 14.39
N PHE A 455 30.44 -1.10 13.55
CA PHE A 455 31.28 -2.21 13.98
C PHE A 455 32.60 -1.72 14.61
N ILE A 456 33.24 -0.73 14.00
CA ILE A 456 34.48 -0.13 14.52
C ILE A 456 34.23 0.56 15.87
N THR A 457 33.22 1.43 16.01
CA THR A 457 33.02 2.20 17.25
C THR A 457 32.58 1.36 18.46
N GLN A 458 31.63 0.43 18.29
CA GLN A 458 31.05 -0.34 19.40
C GLN A 458 31.67 -1.75 19.58
N ARG A 459 32.25 -2.40 18.56
CA ARG A 459 32.90 -3.72 18.73
C ARG A 459 34.42 -3.63 18.86
N VAL A 460 35.08 -2.79 18.06
CA VAL A 460 36.55 -2.65 18.10
C VAL A 460 36.99 -1.65 19.16
N LEU A 461 36.50 -0.41 19.10
CA LEU A 461 36.88 0.69 20.02
C LEU A 461 36.09 0.69 21.34
N ARG A 462 34.98 -0.08 21.42
CA ARG A 462 34.12 -0.23 22.62
C ARG A 462 33.68 1.11 23.25
N LEU A 463 33.39 2.13 22.43
CA LEU A 463 33.04 3.45 22.92
C LEU A 463 31.70 3.43 23.70
N PRO A 464 31.60 4.16 24.84
CA PRO A 464 30.42 4.12 25.69
C PRO A 464 29.19 4.76 25.03
N ARG A 465 28.00 4.29 25.41
CA ARG A 465 26.72 4.73 24.84
C ARG A 465 25.69 5.14 25.90
N PRO A 466 24.86 6.16 25.63
CA PRO A 466 25.03 7.15 24.56
C PRO A 466 26.18 8.12 24.90
N SER A 467 27.08 8.41 23.96
CA SER A 467 28.11 9.43 24.18
C SER A 467 28.37 10.30 22.96
N VAL A 468 28.79 11.54 23.21
CA VAL A 468 29.17 12.53 22.18
C VAL A 468 30.39 12.05 21.40
N LEU A 469 31.34 11.40 22.06
CA LEU A 469 32.52 10.79 21.45
C LEU A 469 32.12 9.70 20.45
N GLU A 470 31.30 8.73 20.87
CA GLU A 470 30.83 7.64 20.00
C GLU A 470 30.06 8.18 18.78
N ARG A 471 29.19 9.17 18.97
CA ARG A 471 28.49 9.85 17.87
C ARG A 471 29.44 10.45 16.82
N TYR A 472 30.43 11.25 17.25
CA TYR A 472 31.30 11.95 16.31
C TYR A 472 32.39 11.06 15.72
N THR A 473 32.89 10.06 16.45
CA THR A 473 33.77 9.03 15.86
C THR A 473 33.03 8.22 14.79
N ASN A 474 31.75 7.87 14.97
CA ASN A 474 30.97 7.20 13.92
C ASN A 474 30.86 8.06 12.64
N ILE A 475 30.54 9.35 12.80
CA ILE A 475 30.40 10.27 11.66
C ILE A 475 31.73 10.43 10.91
N LEU A 476 32.83 10.63 11.65
CA LEU A 476 34.17 10.75 11.07
C LEU A 476 34.57 9.49 10.27
N ILE A 477 34.29 8.30 10.79
CA ILE A 477 34.59 7.04 10.10
C ILE A 477 33.72 6.87 8.84
N VAL A 478 32.44 7.25 8.85
CA VAL A 478 31.60 7.22 7.64
C VAL A 478 32.18 8.11 6.54
N PHE A 479 32.57 9.34 6.86
CA PHE A 479 33.20 10.24 5.89
C PHE A 479 34.61 9.80 5.46
N LEU A 480 35.37 9.15 6.34
CA LEU A 480 36.67 8.54 5.98
C LEU A 480 36.51 7.37 5.00
N ILE A 481 35.53 6.48 5.23
CA ILE A 481 35.21 5.40 4.28
C ILE A 481 34.74 6.00 2.94
N SER A 482 33.90 7.04 2.98
CA SER A 482 33.48 7.78 1.78
C SER A 482 34.67 8.43 1.05
N ALA A 483 35.66 8.95 1.76
CA ALA A 483 36.89 9.46 1.13
C ALA A 483 37.69 8.35 0.45
N ILE A 484 37.84 7.19 1.12
CA ILE A 484 38.63 6.05 0.64
C ILE A 484 38.02 5.42 -0.62
N ILE A 485 36.70 5.24 -0.69
CA ILE A 485 36.07 4.59 -1.86
C ILE A 485 36.12 5.41 -3.16
N HIS A 486 36.41 6.71 -3.08
CA HIS A 486 36.63 7.57 -4.25
C HIS A 486 38.13 7.69 -4.62
N LEU A 487 39.06 7.10 -3.86
CA LEU A 487 40.49 7.06 -4.25
C LEU A 487 40.76 6.18 -5.49
N PRO A 488 40.08 5.03 -5.72
CA PRO A 488 40.23 4.22 -6.93
C PRO A 488 39.93 4.96 -8.24
N ASP A 489 38.97 5.88 -8.26
CA ASP A 489 38.65 6.73 -9.41
C ASP A 489 39.86 7.56 -9.88
N PHE A 490 40.82 7.79 -8.98
CA PHE A 490 42.06 8.53 -9.21
C PHE A 490 43.32 7.64 -9.19
N LEU A 491 43.17 6.31 -9.30
CA LEU A 491 44.30 5.41 -9.54
C LEU A 491 44.74 5.41 -11.00
N GLY A 492 43.80 5.52 -11.95
CA GLY A 492 44.08 5.51 -13.39
C GLY A 492 44.78 6.77 -13.97
N PHE A 493 45.03 7.79 -13.13
CA PHE A 493 45.56 9.10 -13.58
C PHE A 493 46.85 9.54 -12.84
N GLU A 494 47.37 8.77 -11.89
CA GLU A 494 48.55 9.10 -11.04
C GLU A 494 48.48 10.38 -10.16
N ILE A 495 47.36 11.13 -10.16
CA ILE A 495 47.30 12.50 -9.62
C ILE A 495 47.24 12.56 -8.08
N THR A 496 48.36 12.95 -7.46
CA THR A 496 48.48 13.16 -6.00
C THR A 496 47.73 14.41 -5.48
N ALA A 497 47.29 15.32 -6.36
CA ALA A 497 46.43 16.46 -5.99
C ALA A 497 44.99 16.02 -5.68
N MET A 498 44.34 15.27 -6.59
CA MET A 498 42.96 14.77 -6.43
C MET A 498 42.78 13.96 -5.14
N ARG A 499 43.72 13.05 -4.85
CA ARG A 499 43.67 12.20 -3.64
C ARG A 499 43.66 13.01 -2.34
N ARG A 500 44.40 14.13 -2.30
CA ARG A 500 44.37 15.08 -1.17
C ARG A 500 43.07 15.90 -1.15
N GLY A 501 42.62 16.37 -2.31
CA GLY A 501 41.36 17.10 -2.47
C GLY A 501 40.13 16.36 -1.98
N ALA A 502 39.94 15.11 -2.45
CA ALA A 502 38.84 14.24 -2.03
C ALA A 502 38.86 13.96 -0.52
N MET A 503 40.04 13.65 0.04
CA MET A 503 40.19 13.40 1.47
C MET A 503 39.81 14.62 2.33
N MET A 504 40.25 15.82 1.94
CA MET A 504 39.86 17.05 2.63
C MET A 504 38.37 17.37 2.48
N PHE A 505 37.80 17.20 1.28
CA PHE A 505 36.38 17.45 1.04
C PHE A 505 35.48 16.56 1.91
N PHE A 506 35.61 15.23 1.83
CA PHE A 506 34.72 14.33 2.56
C PHE A 506 34.90 14.45 4.08
N LEU A 507 36.14 14.52 4.59
CA LEU A 507 36.36 14.70 6.03
C LEU A 507 35.83 16.04 6.56
N SER A 508 35.74 17.08 5.72
CA SER A 508 35.09 18.34 6.11
C SER A 508 33.60 18.16 6.44
N GLY A 509 32.90 17.20 5.82
CA GLY A 509 31.49 16.93 6.11
C GLY A 509 31.25 16.56 7.58
N ALA A 510 32.17 15.82 8.19
CA ALA A 510 32.13 15.52 9.62
C ALA A 510 32.32 16.77 10.48
N LEU A 511 33.28 17.65 10.13
CA LEU A 511 33.55 18.90 10.86
C LEU A 511 32.40 19.90 10.74
N GLY A 512 31.81 20.05 9.55
CA GLY A 512 30.65 20.92 9.32
C GLY A 512 29.45 20.49 10.16
N ILE A 513 29.18 19.19 10.27
CA ILE A 513 28.13 18.66 11.14
C ILE A 513 28.42 18.91 12.63
N MET A 514 29.69 18.88 13.07
CA MET A 514 30.06 19.24 14.45
C MET A 514 29.85 20.74 14.74
N VAL A 515 30.17 21.62 13.79
CA VAL A 515 29.92 23.07 13.89
C VAL A 515 28.41 23.37 13.88
N GLU A 516 27.65 22.70 13.01
CA GLU A 516 26.20 22.78 12.93
C GLU A 516 25.52 22.35 14.24
N ASP A 517 25.86 21.17 14.78
CA ASP A 517 25.35 20.69 16.07
C ASP A 517 25.69 21.68 17.22
N LEU A 518 26.90 22.25 17.22
CA LEU A 518 27.37 23.19 18.24
C LEU A 518 26.62 24.53 18.18
N ILE A 519 26.45 25.11 16.98
CA ILE A 519 25.69 26.36 16.79
C ILE A 519 24.24 26.14 17.21
N GLN A 520 23.62 25.01 16.84
CA GLN A 520 22.28 24.68 17.30
C GLN A 520 22.22 24.48 18.82
N ALA A 521 23.26 23.92 19.46
CA ALA A 521 23.30 23.75 20.92
C ALA A 521 23.42 25.11 21.64
N ILE A 522 24.23 26.03 21.13
CA ILE A 522 24.34 27.40 21.64
C ILE A 522 23.00 28.15 21.45
N TYR A 523 22.39 28.05 20.27
CA TYR A 523 21.08 28.65 19.98
C TYR A 523 20.00 28.12 20.93
N ARG A 524 19.90 26.79 21.09
CA ARG A 524 18.97 26.16 22.05
C ARG A 524 19.18 26.67 23.47
N ARG A 525 20.43 26.87 23.90
CA ARG A 525 20.79 27.35 25.25
C ARG A 525 20.56 28.86 25.48
N TYR A 526 20.50 29.67 24.42
CA TYR A 526 20.31 31.13 24.52
C TYR A 526 18.88 31.59 24.22
N MET A 527 18.17 30.92 23.30
CA MET A 527 16.86 31.35 22.79
C MET A 527 15.68 30.56 23.34
N ARG A 528 15.92 29.45 24.05
CA ARG A 528 14.90 28.73 24.83
C ARG A 528 15.48 28.41 26.21
N GLY A 529 14.66 28.53 27.26
CA GLY A 529 15.03 28.07 28.60
C GLY A 529 15.04 26.54 28.69
N ASP A 530 15.40 26.01 29.86
CA ASP A 530 15.55 24.55 30.10
C ASP A 530 14.27 23.70 29.86
N SER A 531 13.12 24.33 29.63
CA SER A 531 11.87 23.68 29.22
C SER A 531 11.87 23.11 27.80
N ALA A 532 12.88 23.41 26.97
CA ALA A 532 12.92 22.99 25.56
C ALA A 532 13.45 21.57 25.30
N ARG A 533 12.77 20.54 25.82
CA ARG A 533 12.86 19.18 25.29
C ARG A 533 11.76 18.95 24.25
N ALA A 534 12.18 18.78 22.99
CA ALA A 534 11.41 18.23 21.86
C ALA A 534 9.91 18.58 21.81
N SER A 535 9.58 19.71 21.16
CA SER A 535 8.30 19.87 20.46
C SER A 535 8.49 19.43 19.00
N ASP A 536 7.60 18.59 18.47
CA ASP A 536 7.63 18.14 17.06
C ASP A 536 7.07 19.18 16.07
N GLU A 537 7.26 20.45 16.40
CA GLU A 537 6.93 21.58 15.53
C GLU A 537 7.91 21.62 14.34
N LEU A 538 7.38 21.63 13.13
CA LEU A 538 8.19 21.87 11.93
C LEU A 538 8.97 23.19 12.07
N PRO A 539 10.29 23.21 11.82
CA PRO A 539 11.09 24.41 12.04
C PRO A 539 10.57 25.56 11.16
N PRO A 540 10.26 26.74 11.74
CA PRO A 540 9.76 27.90 11.01
C PRO A 540 10.52 28.17 9.71
N PRO A 541 9.86 28.62 8.62
CA PRO A 541 10.48 28.70 7.29
C PRO A 541 11.83 29.43 7.26
N TRP A 542 12.00 30.49 8.07
CA TRP A 542 13.25 31.24 8.18
C TRP A 542 14.43 30.41 8.72
N ILE A 543 14.19 29.42 9.58
CA ILE A 543 15.22 28.47 10.05
C ILE A 543 15.66 27.58 8.89
N LYS A 544 14.73 27.10 8.05
CA LYS A 544 15.09 26.38 6.82
C LYS A 544 15.87 27.29 5.85
N THR A 545 15.51 28.57 5.72
CA THR A 545 16.28 29.54 4.92
C THR A 545 17.72 29.69 5.41
N ILE A 546 17.94 29.91 6.72
CA ILE A 546 19.29 29.98 7.30
C ILE A 546 20.04 28.65 7.10
N GLY A 547 19.35 27.52 7.25
CA GLY A 547 19.89 26.19 6.98
C GLY A 547 20.38 26.00 5.55
N PHE A 548 19.59 26.39 4.54
CA PHE A 548 20.00 26.36 3.14
C PHE A 548 21.16 27.31 2.84
N LEU A 549 21.21 28.50 3.46
CA LEU A 549 22.34 29.42 3.34
C LEU A 549 23.63 28.81 3.93
N TRP A 550 23.53 28.14 5.08
CA TRP A 550 24.64 27.42 5.71
C TRP A 550 25.15 26.25 4.87
N VAL A 551 24.26 25.38 4.38
CA VAL A 551 24.64 24.25 3.51
C VAL A 551 25.24 24.75 2.19
N GLY A 552 24.62 25.77 1.57
CA GLY A 552 25.12 26.38 0.33
C GLY A 552 26.52 26.99 0.50
N PHE A 553 26.74 27.72 1.60
CA PHE A 553 28.06 28.25 1.98
C PHE A 553 29.09 27.15 2.19
N TRP A 554 28.79 26.15 3.03
CA TRP A 554 29.73 25.06 3.34
C TRP A 554 30.11 24.25 2.10
N MET A 555 29.13 23.89 1.28
CA MET A 555 29.36 23.16 0.03
C MET A 555 30.17 24.00 -0.95
N SER A 556 29.93 25.31 -1.08
CA SER A 556 30.67 26.20 -1.98
C SER A 556 32.09 26.52 -1.49
N ALA A 557 32.34 26.45 -0.18
CA ALA A 557 33.67 26.58 0.40
C ALA A 557 34.53 25.33 0.17
N THR A 558 33.95 24.13 0.29
CA THR A 558 34.69 22.85 0.34
C THR A 558 34.71 22.10 -0.99
N SER A 559 33.66 22.16 -1.81
CA SER A 559 33.59 21.46 -3.11
C SER A 559 34.73 21.80 -4.08
N PRO A 560 35.24 23.06 -4.16
CA PRO A 560 36.38 23.38 -5.00
C PRO A 560 37.62 22.50 -4.75
N TRP A 561 37.83 22.00 -3.53
CA TRP A 561 38.96 21.11 -3.19
C TRP A 561 38.90 19.78 -3.95
N PHE A 562 37.69 19.33 -4.31
CA PHE A 562 37.44 18.13 -5.11
C PHE A 562 37.26 18.47 -6.60
N VAL A 563 36.44 19.48 -6.89
CA VAL A 563 35.98 19.80 -8.25
C VAL A 563 37.02 20.55 -9.09
N TYR A 564 37.85 21.45 -8.52
CA TYR A 564 38.83 22.19 -9.32
C TYR A 564 39.98 21.28 -9.82
N PRO A 565 40.57 20.39 -9.00
CA PRO A 565 41.50 19.38 -9.52
C PRO A 565 40.87 18.48 -10.59
N PHE A 566 39.59 18.11 -10.44
CA PHE A 566 38.89 17.29 -11.43
C PHE A 566 38.74 18.02 -12.78
N MET A 567 38.27 19.27 -12.78
CA MET A 567 37.95 20.01 -14.00
C MET A 567 39.17 20.51 -14.78
N ARG A 568 40.32 20.73 -14.12
CA ARG A 568 41.58 21.07 -14.81
C ARG A 568 42.01 19.91 -15.74
N GLU A 569 41.95 18.69 -15.23
CA GLU A 569 42.45 17.48 -15.90
C GLU A 569 41.41 16.89 -16.88
N SER A 570 40.11 16.97 -16.56
CA SER A 570 39.04 16.44 -17.44
C SER A 570 38.87 17.23 -18.75
N SER A 571 39.55 18.37 -18.89
CA SER A 571 39.46 19.30 -20.03
C SER A 571 39.84 18.67 -21.38
N GLN A 572 40.59 17.56 -21.39
CA GLN A 572 40.97 16.83 -22.61
C GLN A 572 40.01 15.69 -23.01
N PHE A 573 39.11 15.24 -22.12
CA PHE A 573 38.33 14.01 -22.31
C PHE A 573 36.81 14.21 -22.46
N MET A 574 36.27 15.40 -22.18
CA MET A 574 34.83 15.71 -22.36
C MET A 574 34.59 16.71 -23.49
N GLN A 575 34.87 16.30 -24.72
CA GLN A 575 34.38 16.95 -25.95
C GLN A 575 33.72 15.88 -26.84
N PRO A 576 32.40 15.96 -27.13
CA PRO A 576 31.79 15.07 -28.12
C PRO A 576 32.36 15.38 -29.52
N PRO A 577 32.59 14.39 -30.39
CA PRO A 577 33.29 14.62 -31.65
C PRO A 577 32.46 15.37 -32.72
N TRP A 578 31.16 15.57 -32.49
CA TRP A 578 30.23 16.31 -33.37
C TRP A 578 29.11 16.93 -32.52
N HIS A 579 28.59 18.09 -32.91
CA HIS A 579 27.40 18.72 -32.31
C HIS A 579 26.19 18.61 -33.25
N VAL A 580 25.06 18.12 -32.74
CA VAL A 580 23.81 17.95 -33.49
C VAL A 580 23.12 19.30 -33.76
N THR A 581 23.34 20.28 -32.88
CA THR A 581 22.81 21.65 -33.01
C THR A 581 23.27 22.34 -34.29
N ASP A 582 24.50 22.06 -34.72
CA ASP A 582 25.13 22.71 -35.88
C ASP A 582 24.61 22.16 -37.21
N ALA A 583 24.03 20.96 -37.19
CA ALA A 583 23.45 20.29 -38.36
C ALA A 583 21.95 20.59 -38.57
N ILE A 584 21.22 20.97 -37.53
CA ILE A 584 19.73 21.09 -37.56
C ILE A 584 19.24 22.49 -37.13
N GLY A 585 20.04 23.24 -36.37
CA GLY A 585 19.70 24.58 -35.88
C GLY A 585 18.80 24.57 -34.63
N VAL A 586 18.90 25.65 -33.85
CA VAL A 586 18.27 25.76 -32.52
C VAL A 586 16.74 25.83 -32.60
N ALA A 587 16.16 26.55 -33.57
CA ALA A 587 14.71 26.73 -33.66
C ALA A 587 13.95 25.43 -34.06
N PRO A 588 14.39 24.65 -35.07
CA PRO A 588 13.81 23.33 -35.33
C PRO A 588 13.96 22.37 -34.14
N MET A 589 15.11 22.35 -33.46
CA MET A 589 15.33 21.54 -32.26
C MET A 589 14.34 21.93 -31.14
N GLY A 590 14.14 23.24 -30.91
CA GLY A 590 13.15 23.74 -29.96
C GLY A 590 11.72 23.30 -30.29
N MET A 591 11.33 23.33 -31.57
CA MET A 591 10.02 22.80 -32.00
C MET A 591 9.91 21.29 -31.78
N VAL A 592 10.94 20.49 -32.08
CA VAL A 592 10.93 19.04 -31.83
C VAL A 592 10.81 18.74 -30.33
N ILE A 593 11.47 19.51 -29.45
CA ILE A 593 11.37 19.35 -27.99
C ILE A 593 9.98 19.75 -27.49
N VAL A 594 9.42 20.87 -27.93
CA VAL A 594 8.07 21.33 -27.51
C VAL A 594 6.98 20.40 -28.04
N SER A 595 7.05 19.99 -29.30
CA SER A 595 6.13 18.99 -29.88
C SER A 595 6.28 17.64 -29.18
N GLY A 596 7.51 17.20 -28.89
CA GLY A 596 7.78 15.98 -28.14
C GLY A 596 7.21 16.03 -26.72
N ALA A 597 7.35 17.16 -26.01
CA ALA A 597 6.79 17.36 -24.69
C ALA A 597 5.24 17.43 -24.69
N LEU A 598 4.64 18.04 -25.72
CA LEU A 598 3.18 18.04 -25.91
C LEU A 598 2.64 16.65 -26.25
N ILE A 599 3.32 15.90 -27.13
CA ILE A 599 2.98 14.51 -27.45
C ILE A 599 3.15 13.62 -26.21
N LEU A 600 4.23 13.79 -25.42
CA LEU A 600 4.39 13.09 -24.15
C LEU A 600 3.30 13.47 -23.14
N LYS A 601 2.87 14.73 -23.08
CA LYS A 601 1.74 15.17 -22.24
C LYS A 601 0.39 14.64 -22.74
N MET A 602 0.23 14.35 -24.02
CA MET A 602 -1.00 13.74 -24.59
C MET A 602 -1.00 12.20 -24.51
N CYS A 603 0.15 11.55 -24.62
CA CYS A 603 0.28 10.08 -24.57
C CYS A 603 0.54 9.54 -23.15
N PHE A 604 1.16 10.33 -22.28
CA PHE A 604 1.53 9.98 -20.89
C PHE A 604 1.09 11.04 -19.88
N GLY A 605 0.19 11.95 -20.26
CA GLY A 605 -0.61 12.70 -19.30
C GLY A 605 -1.51 11.73 -18.56
N VAL A 606 -1.04 11.22 -17.42
CA VAL A 606 -1.79 10.28 -16.59
C VAL A 606 -3.00 11.01 -16.01
N ALA A 607 -4.12 10.90 -16.71
CA ALA A 607 -5.42 10.94 -16.04
C ALA A 607 -5.36 9.88 -14.93
N SER A 608 -5.59 10.31 -13.68
CA SER A 608 -5.75 9.39 -12.55
C SER A 608 -6.76 8.33 -12.98
N LYS A 609 -6.34 7.07 -13.05
CA LYS A 609 -7.26 6.00 -13.43
C LYS A 609 -8.22 5.79 -12.28
N ASN A 610 -9.44 6.30 -12.46
CA ASN A 610 -10.51 6.13 -11.49
C ASN A 610 -10.64 4.66 -11.08
N SER A 611 -10.74 4.41 -9.77
CA SER A 611 -10.96 3.06 -9.26
C SER A 611 -12.45 2.77 -9.22
N THR A 612 -12.82 1.55 -9.61
CA THR A 612 -14.17 1.03 -9.42
C THR A 612 -14.28 0.37 -8.05
N TYR A 613 -15.41 0.58 -7.38
CA TYR A 613 -15.73 -0.08 -6.12
C TYR A 613 -17.24 -0.28 -5.98
N THR A 614 -17.64 -1.03 -4.96
CA THR A 614 -19.05 -1.39 -4.72
C THR A 614 -19.50 -0.85 -3.36
N ASN A 615 -20.69 -0.26 -3.34
CA ASN A 615 -21.39 0.17 -2.12
C ASN A 615 -22.37 -0.92 -1.63
N PRO A 616 -22.77 -0.91 -0.34
CA PRO A 616 -22.26 -0.05 0.73
C PRO A 616 -20.88 -0.51 1.24
N ILE A 617 -20.10 0.40 1.82
CA ILE A 617 -18.79 0.09 2.43
C ILE A 617 -18.91 -0.46 3.86
N LEU A 618 -19.99 -0.11 4.58
CA LEU A 618 -20.40 -0.79 5.82
C LEU A 618 -21.80 -1.37 5.59
N PRO A 619 -21.93 -2.62 5.10
CA PRO A 619 -23.22 -3.27 4.87
C PRO A 619 -23.91 -3.70 6.17
N GLY A 620 -25.23 -3.69 6.17
CA GLY A 620 -26.04 -3.82 7.38
C GLY A 620 -26.20 -2.50 8.13
N TRP A 621 -26.81 -2.55 9.32
CA TRP A 621 -27.17 -1.38 10.12
C TRP A 621 -25.95 -0.57 10.57
N HIS A 622 -25.55 0.39 9.74
CA HIS A 622 -24.42 1.30 9.91
C HIS A 622 -24.87 2.68 9.44
N SER A 623 -25.68 3.30 10.28
CA SER A 623 -26.36 4.56 9.99
C SER A 623 -25.60 5.75 10.55
N ASP A 624 -25.92 6.94 10.04
CA ASP A 624 -25.41 8.22 10.54
C ASP A 624 -23.85 8.27 10.58
N PRO A 625 -23.17 8.02 9.44
CA PRO A 625 -21.73 7.74 9.42
C PRO A 625 -20.87 9.00 9.43
N SER A 626 -20.07 9.15 10.49
CA SER A 626 -18.98 10.13 10.53
C SER A 626 -17.63 9.44 10.37
N CYS A 627 -16.74 10.04 9.58
CA CYS A 627 -15.49 9.44 9.14
C CYS A 627 -14.34 10.45 9.14
N THR A 628 -13.16 10.01 9.54
CA THR A 628 -11.95 10.85 9.62
C THR A 628 -10.70 10.08 9.19
N PHE A 629 -9.75 10.78 8.58
CA PHE A 629 -8.44 10.23 8.19
C PHE A 629 -7.37 10.74 9.13
N VAL A 630 -6.54 9.82 9.66
CA VAL A 630 -5.48 10.15 10.61
C VAL A 630 -4.13 9.66 10.06
N PRO A 631 -3.30 10.58 9.52
CA PRO A 631 -1.94 10.27 9.06
C PRO A 631 -1.07 9.61 10.14
N GLU A 632 -1.16 10.10 11.38
CA GLU A 632 -0.33 9.65 12.51
C GLU A 632 -0.57 8.19 12.89
N GLU A 633 -1.80 7.70 12.73
CA GLU A 633 -2.18 6.29 12.89
C GLU A 633 -1.82 5.48 11.64
N ASP A 634 -0.60 5.64 11.12
CA ASP A 634 -0.06 4.92 9.95
C ASP A 634 -0.97 5.10 8.70
N ASN A 635 -1.54 6.28 8.49
CA ASN A 635 -2.54 6.56 7.44
C ASN A 635 -3.80 5.68 7.56
N THR A 636 -4.48 5.71 8.70
CA THR A 636 -5.74 4.98 8.91
C THR A 636 -6.95 5.89 8.75
N PHE A 637 -7.99 5.39 8.09
CA PHE A 637 -9.34 5.95 8.12
C PHE A 637 -10.13 5.30 9.24
N PHE A 638 -10.83 6.11 10.03
CA PHE A 638 -11.75 5.64 11.06
C PHE A 638 -13.16 6.15 10.77
N CYS A 639 -14.16 5.29 10.94
CA CYS A 639 -15.57 5.63 10.81
C CYS A 639 -16.35 5.13 12.03
N THR A 640 -17.40 5.86 12.40
CA THR A 640 -18.36 5.52 13.45
C THR A 640 -19.77 5.41 12.87
N ALA A 641 -20.69 4.77 13.60
CA ALA A 641 -22.11 4.68 13.25
C ALA A 641 -23.00 4.68 14.51
N SER A 642 -24.24 5.14 14.37
CA SER A 642 -25.22 5.15 15.46
C SER A 642 -25.65 3.74 15.91
N THR A 643 -26.21 3.63 17.13
CA THR A 643 -26.58 2.33 17.73
C THR A 643 -27.91 2.29 18.47
N PHE A 644 -28.54 3.43 18.75
CA PHE A 644 -29.84 3.51 19.42
C PHE A 644 -29.80 2.70 20.73
N LEU A 645 -30.62 1.63 20.84
CA LEU A 645 -30.67 0.75 22.01
C LEU A 645 -29.71 -0.46 21.95
N ALA A 646 -28.92 -0.63 20.89
CA ALA A 646 -27.96 -1.74 20.82
C ALA A 646 -26.74 -1.49 21.72
N PHE A 647 -26.31 -2.55 22.41
CA PHE A 647 -25.13 -2.56 23.28
C PHE A 647 -24.19 -3.70 22.86
N PRO A 648 -22.85 -3.54 22.89
CA PRO A 648 -22.11 -2.29 23.09
C PRO A 648 -22.45 -1.24 22.02
N GLY A 649 -22.36 0.03 22.41
CA GLY A 649 -22.82 1.18 21.64
C GLY A 649 -21.68 1.94 20.94
N ILE A 650 -22.01 2.53 19.80
CA ILE A 650 -21.12 3.33 18.94
C ILE A 650 -19.84 2.55 18.54
N PRO A 651 -19.93 1.64 17.55
CA PRO A 651 -18.79 0.90 17.03
C PRO A 651 -17.85 1.79 16.21
N ILE A 652 -16.56 1.59 16.41
CA ILE A 652 -15.50 2.22 15.62
C ILE A 652 -14.93 1.20 14.62
N TYR A 653 -14.93 1.59 13.35
CA TYR A 653 -14.34 0.83 12.25
C TYR A 653 -13.08 1.50 11.75
N ALA A 654 -12.05 0.71 11.45
CA ALA A 654 -10.81 1.18 10.84
C ALA A 654 -10.60 0.57 9.44
N SER A 655 -10.02 1.32 8.52
CA SER A 655 -9.61 0.88 7.18
C SER A 655 -8.32 1.57 6.72
N LYS A 656 -7.64 0.96 5.76
CA LYS A 656 -6.49 1.54 5.02
C LYS A 656 -6.85 1.89 3.57
N ASP A 657 -7.97 1.39 3.05
CA ASP A 657 -8.32 1.39 1.63
C ASP A 657 -9.75 1.87 1.31
N LEU A 658 -10.48 2.34 2.33
CA LEU A 658 -11.89 2.78 2.31
C LEU A 658 -12.93 1.69 1.99
N LEU A 659 -12.52 0.44 1.75
CA LEU A 659 -13.42 -0.66 1.39
C LEU A 659 -13.48 -1.76 2.46
N HIS A 660 -12.32 -2.16 3.00
CA HIS A 660 -12.22 -3.23 3.98
C HIS A 660 -12.16 -2.63 5.38
N TRP A 661 -13.28 -2.70 6.08
CA TRP A 661 -13.46 -2.11 7.40
C TRP A 661 -13.47 -3.17 8.49
N LYS A 662 -12.61 -2.97 9.50
CA LYS A 662 -12.48 -3.84 10.67
C LYS A 662 -13.02 -3.15 11.91
N LEU A 663 -13.85 -3.83 12.69
CA LEU A 663 -14.32 -3.36 14.00
C LEU A 663 -13.13 -3.35 14.96
N VAL A 664 -12.75 -2.18 15.48
CA VAL A 664 -11.57 -2.03 16.36
C VAL A 664 -11.92 -1.80 17.82
N SER A 665 -12.93 -0.97 18.10
CA SER A 665 -13.47 -0.73 19.45
C SER A 665 -14.96 -0.39 19.38
N HIS A 666 -15.61 -0.29 20.54
CA HIS A 666 -16.86 0.44 20.73
C HIS A 666 -16.63 1.51 21.79
N VAL A 667 -17.31 2.65 21.69
CA VAL A 667 -17.16 3.74 22.67
C VAL A 667 -17.91 3.44 23.97
N VAL A 668 -19.07 2.81 23.89
CA VAL A 668 -19.94 2.54 25.06
C VAL A 668 -19.99 1.04 25.34
N THR A 669 -19.09 0.59 26.22
CA THR A 669 -18.92 -0.83 26.63
C THR A 669 -19.17 -1.06 28.11
N ARG A 670 -19.34 0.01 28.88
CA ARG A 670 -19.54 -0.02 30.34
C ARG A 670 -20.90 0.60 30.71
N PRO A 671 -21.74 -0.09 31.51
CA PRO A 671 -23.05 0.42 31.96
C PRO A 671 -23.03 1.84 32.53
N GLU A 672 -21.97 2.20 33.26
CA GLU A 672 -21.78 3.48 33.94
C GLU A 672 -21.58 4.68 33.00
N GLN A 673 -21.18 4.46 31.75
CA GLN A 673 -21.05 5.54 30.77
C GLN A 673 -22.43 6.12 30.39
N VAL A 674 -23.39 5.25 30.08
CA VAL A 674 -24.75 5.61 29.64
C VAL A 674 -25.78 4.66 30.27
N PRO A 675 -26.01 4.72 31.60
CA PRO A 675 -26.92 3.83 32.32
C PRO A 675 -28.38 3.96 31.85
N GLU A 676 -28.74 5.09 31.23
CA GLU A 676 -30.08 5.34 30.69
C GLU A 676 -30.52 4.31 29.63
N ILE A 677 -29.56 3.66 28.95
CA ILE A 677 -29.82 2.58 27.98
C ILE A 677 -30.59 1.41 28.61
N ALA A 678 -30.45 1.14 29.92
CA ALA A 678 -31.25 0.11 30.60
C ALA A 678 -32.72 0.53 30.78
N ASN A 679 -32.97 1.82 30.99
CA ASN A 679 -34.25 2.38 31.45
C ASN A 679 -35.07 2.99 30.30
N SER A 680 -34.73 2.70 29.05
CA SER A 680 -35.50 3.17 27.89
C SER A 680 -36.88 2.50 27.83
N THR A 681 -37.93 3.26 28.20
CA THR A 681 -39.32 2.79 28.24
C THR A 681 -40.17 3.25 27.04
N SER A 682 -39.58 3.82 25.98
CA SER A 682 -40.38 4.43 24.92
C SER A 682 -41.12 3.40 24.05
N GLN A 683 -42.38 3.73 23.75
CA GLN A 683 -43.25 2.92 22.88
C GLN A 683 -42.79 2.95 21.41
N THR A 684 -41.82 3.78 21.04
CA THR A 684 -41.23 3.84 19.69
C THR A 684 -40.07 2.86 19.50
N GLN A 685 -39.41 2.42 20.58
CA GLN A 685 -38.14 1.67 20.54
C GLN A 685 -36.98 2.41 19.84
N GLN A 686 -37.03 3.75 19.77
CA GLN A 686 -36.06 4.61 19.07
C GLN A 686 -35.27 5.55 20.00
N ASP A 687 -35.18 5.21 21.28
CA ASP A 687 -34.30 5.90 22.25
C ASP A 687 -32.82 5.48 22.06
N GLY A 688 -31.92 6.08 22.84
CA GLY A 688 -30.53 5.65 22.97
C GLY A 688 -29.55 6.54 22.20
N LEU A 689 -28.48 5.94 21.67
CA LEU A 689 -27.35 6.65 21.07
C LEU A 689 -27.53 6.87 19.57
N TRP A 690 -27.93 8.09 19.20
CA TRP A 690 -28.25 8.51 17.83
C TRP A 690 -26.96 8.80 17.03
N ALA A 691 -27.00 9.74 16.08
CA ALA A 691 -25.85 10.11 15.24
C ALA A 691 -24.59 10.39 16.07
N SER A 692 -23.43 10.02 15.52
CA SER A 692 -22.15 10.15 16.20
C SER A 692 -21.11 10.80 15.30
N THR A 693 -20.52 11.90 15.74
CA THR A 693 -19.45 12.60 15.03
C THR A 693 -18.10 12.16 15.57
N LEU A 694 -17.20 11.67 14.72
CA LEU A 694 -15.81 11.34 15.07
C LEU A 694 -14.85 12.38 14.49
N ARG A 695 -14.04 13.00 15.37
CA ARG A 695 -12.98 13.94 14.99
C ARG A 695 -11.67 13.59 15.70
N TYR A 696 -10.55 13.86 15.05
CA TYR A 696 -9.20 13.70 15.61
C TYR A 696 -8.49 15.06 15.65
N ARG A 697 -7.84 15.38 16.77
CA ARG A 697 -7.07 16.62 16.95
C ARG A 697 -5.93 16.41 17.94
N GLN A 698 -4.70 16.68 17.51
CA GLN A 698 -3.50 16.74 18.37
C GLN A 698 -3.28 15.47 19.22
N GLY A 699 -3.27 14.28 18.59
CA GLY A 699 -3.03 13.01 19.28
C GLY A 699 -4.20 12.50 20.12
N LYS A 700 -5.40 13.10 20.00
CA LYS A 700 -6.60 12.68 20.73
C LYS A 700 -7.79 12.57 19.78
N PHE A 701 -8.58 11.51 19.98
CA PHE A 701 -9.88 11.33 19.35
C PHE A 701 -10.99 11.91 20.24
N TYR A 702 -11.96 12.54 19.60
CA TYR A 702 -13.16 13.12 20.19
C TYR A 702 -14.36 12.50 19.45
N LEU A 703 -15.26 11.86 20.19
CA LEU A 703 -16.54 11.42 19.65
C LEU A 703 -17.69 12.12 20.38
N LEU A 704 -18.56 12.77 19.62
CA LEU A 704 -19.78 13.38 20.11
C LEU A 704 -20.98 12.56 19.65
N THR A 705 -22.00 12.43 20.48
CA THR A 705 -23.29 11.83 20.11
C THR A 705 -24.40 12.38 21.02
N SER A 706 -25.66 12.25 20.61
CA SER A 706 -26.80 12.52 21.48
C SER A 706 -27.34 11.23 22.10
N TYR A 707 -27.56 11.25 23.43
CA TYR A 707 -28.51 10.33 24.04
C TYR A 707 -29.92 10.92 23.92
N VAL A 708 -30.84 10.15 23.33
CA VAL A 708 -32.21 10.56 23.09
C VAL A 708 -33.18 9.68 23.89
N SER A 709 -34.23 10.29 24.44
CA SER A 709 -35.45 9.56 24.80
C SER A 709 -36.68 10.21 24.17
N MET A 710 -37.60 9.38 23.67
CA MET A 710 -38.81 9.83 23.00
C MET A 710 -40.05 9.89 23.91
N HIS A 711 -39.94 9.51 25.19
CA HIS A 711 -41.09 9.37 26.09
C HIS A 711 -40.78 9.83 27.53
N PRO A 712 -41.68 10.57 28.22
CA PRO A 712 -43.00 11.03 27.78
C PRO A 712 -42.96 12.23 26.81
N THR A 713 -41.78 12.85 26.65
CA THR A 713 -41.50 13.89 25.66
C THR A 713 -40.15 13.61 25.04
N PHE A 714 -39.93 14.07 23.80
CA PHE A 714 -38.60 14.10 23.20
C PHE A 714 -37.61 14.90 24.06
N GLN A 715 -36.44 14.31 24.33
CA GLN A 715 -35.32 14.93 25.01
C GLN A 715 -34.01 14.42 24.38
N ALA A 716 -33.07 15.32 24.10
CA ALA A 716 -31.73 15.00 23.64
C ALA A 716 -30.69 15.62 24.59
N ASN A 717 -29.63 14.88 24.90
CA ASN A 717 -28.49 15.36 25.71
C ASN A 717 -27.18 15.00 25.03
N GLY A 718 -26.22 15.93 25.05
CA GLY A 718 -24.92 15.75 24.41
C GLY A 718 -23.97 14.92 25.26
N LEU A 719 -23.33 13.93 24.64
CA LEU A 719 -22.27 13.11 25.23
C LEU A 719 -20.98 13.34 24.44
N LEU A 720 -19.90 13.73 25.11
CA LEU A 720 -18.55 13.84 24.56
C LEU A 720 -17.65 12.78 25.19
N PHE A 721 -17.18 11.85 24.37
CA PHE A 721 -16.21 10.83 24.73
C PHE A 721 -14.85 11.16 24.12
N THR A 722 -13.76 10.76 24.77
CA THR A 722 -12.41 10.91 24.20
C THR A 722 -11.51 9.70 24.47
N THR A 723 -10.53 9.48 23.60
CA THR A 723 -9.46 8.48 23.78
C THR A 723 -8.14 8.93 23.14
N THR A 724 -7.03 8.32 23.54
CA THR A 724 -5.72 8.37 22.85
C THR A 724 -5.31 7.00 22.27
N ASP A 725 -6.10 5.96 22.50
CA ASP A 725 -6.01 4.64 21.85
C ASP A 725 -7.41 4.28 21.34
N ILE A 726 -7.59 4.34 20.02
CA ILE A 726 -8.86 4.06 19.35
C ILE A 726 -9.09 2.55 19.11
N TYR A 727 -8.08 1.71 19.37
CA TYR A 727 -8.13 0.26 19.19
C TYR A 727 -8.52 -0.50 20.47
N SER A 728 -8.89 0.21 21.55
CA SER A 728 -9.25 -0.35 22.85
C SER A 728 -10.55 0.24 23.39
N ASP A 729 -11.48 -0.63 23.80
CA ASP A 729 -12.74 -0.21 24.45
C ASP A 729 -12.49 0.49 25.80
N ASP A 730 -11.53 -0.02 26.57
CA ASP A 730 -11.23 0.44 27.92
C ASP A 730 -10.50 1.80 27.93
N ALA A 731 -10.01 2.27 26.77
CA ALA A 731 -9.37 3.56 26.62
C ALA A 731 -10.36 4.73 26.41
N TRP A 732 -11.61 4.44 26.06
CA TRP A 732 -12.66 5.45 25.95
C TRP A 732 -13.12 5.94 27.32
N SER A 733 -13.10 7.26 27.50
CA SER A 733 -13.51 7.93 28.74
C SER A 733 -14.97 7.65 29.13
N ASP A 734 -15.34 8.01 30.35
CA ASP A 734 -16.75 8.30 30.64
C ASP A 734 -17.15 9.62 29.93
N PRO A 735 -18.43 9.84 29.61
CA PRO A 735 -18.82 10.99 28.81
C PRO A 735 -18.83 12.30 29.62
N VAL A 736 -18.18 13.33 29.07
CA VAL A 736 -18.49 14.73 29.42
C VAL A 736 -19.89 15.03 28.88
N ARG A 737 -20.82 15.37 29.78
CA ARG A 737 -22.23 15.57 29.47
C ARG A 737 -22.53 17.06 29.32
N PHE A 738 -23.15 17.45 28.19
CA PHE A 738 -23.41 18.85 27.85
C PHE A 738 -24.84 19.06 27.31
N HIS A 739 -25.35 20.27 27.44
CA HIS A 739 -26.71 20.59 26.98
C HIS A 739 -26.74 20.87 25.48
N ILE A 740 -27.74 20.31 24.79
CA ILE A 740 -28.12 20.61 23.40
C ILE A 740 -29.63 20.75 23.34
N GLY A 741 -30.12 21.52 22.35
CA GLY A 741 -31.56 21.69 22.13
C GLY A 741 -32.20 20.61 21.26
N ASP A 742 -31.39 19.81 20.55
CA ASP A 742 -31.81 18.83 19.55
C ASP A 742 -30.69 17.78 19.35
N ILE A 743 -30.83 16.87 18.38
CA ILE A 743 -29.88 15.79 18.04
C ILE A 743 -28.63 16.23 17.24
N ASP A 744 -27.80 15.26 16.86
CA ASP A 744 -26.68 15.37 15.90
C ASP A 744 -25.57 16.39 16.24
N PRO A 745 -24.87 16.25 17.38
CA PRO A 745 -23.77 17.13 17.75
C PRO A 745 -22.48 16.87 16.93
N ASP A 746 -22.07 17.84 16.13
CA ASP A 746 -20.74 17.94 15.48
C ASP A 746 -19.83 18.88 16.28
N ILE A 747 -18.51 18.66 16.22
CA ILE A 747 -17.51 19.57 16.82
C ILE A 747 -16.60 20.17 15.77
N PHE A 748 -16.48 21.49 15.82
CA PHE A 748 -15.58 22.28 14.99
C PHE A 748 -14.66 23.14 15.88
N TRP A 749 -13.40 23.31 15.47
CA TRP A 749 -12.45 24.21 16.12
C TRP A 749 -11.99 25.28 15.13
N ASP A 750 -12.09 26.54 15.54
CA ASP A 750 -11.60 27.67 14.74
C ASP A 750 -10.09 27.94 14.99
N ASP A 751 -9.49 28.83 14.19
CA ASP A 751 -8.04 29.12 14.18
C ASP A 751 -7.54 29.69 15.53
N ASP A 752 -8.42 30.33 16.30
CA ASP A 752 -8.12 30.83 17.65
C ASP A 752 -8.11 29.73 18.73
N GLY A 753 -8.53 28.52 18.37
CA GLY A 753 -8.66 27.36 19.23
C GLY A 753 -10.07 27.15 19.82
N THR A 754 -11.00 28.07 19.63
CA THR A 754 -12.37 28.01 20.17
C THR A 754 -13.09 26.78 19.65
N ALA A 755 -13.60 25.96 20.58
CA ALA A 755 -14.43 24.79 20.27
C ALA A 755 -15.91 25.21 20.17
N TYR A 756 -16.52 24.89 19.03
CA TYR A 756 -17.93 25.04 18.77
C TYR A 756 -18.59 23.68 18.60
N VAL A 757 -19.80 23.54 19.13
CA VAL A 757 -20.69 22.41 18.83
C VAL A 757 -21.90 22.91 18.08
N SER A 758 -22.16 22.28 16.93
CA SER A 758 -23.34 22.49 16.09
C SER A 758 -24.26 21.29 16.21
N TYR A 759 -25.58 21.52 16.20
CA TYR A 759 -26.58 20.47 16.36
C TYR A 759 -27.87 20.76 15.56
N ALA A 760 -28.76 19.77 15.47
CA ALA A 760 -29.98 19.80 14.65
C ALA A 760 -30.91 20.98 14.99
N GLY A 761 -31.76 21.34 14.03
CA GLY A 761 -32.34 22.68 13.98
C GLY A 761 -31.31 23.77 13.66
N ILE A 762 -30.06 23.40 13.37
CA ILE A 762 -28.94 24.22 12.89
C ILE A 762 -28.60 25.37 13.85
N SER A 763 -28.38 24.99 15.09
CA SER A 763 -27.91 25.87 16.17
C SER A 763 -26.49 25.51 16.58
N GLN A 764 -25.72 26.53 16.96
CA GLN A 764 -24.32 26.40 17.35
C GLN A 764 -24.05 27.15 18.66
N GLN A 765 -23.20 26.57 19.50
CA GLN A 765 -22.75 27.13 20.78
C GLN A 765 -21.26 26.86 20.96
N THR A 766 -20.57 27.62 21.81
CA THR A 766 -19.23 27.24 22.29
C THR A 766 -19.34 26.14 23.34
N ILE A 767 -18.30 25.33 23.52
CA ILE A 767 -18.22 24.29 24.54
C ILE A 767 -16.85 24.27 25.24
N ASP A 768 -16.86 24.08 26.55
CA ASP A 768 -15.70 23.67 27.34
C ASP A 768 -15.58 22.14 27.36
N LEU A 769 -14.47 21.60 26.87
CA LEU A 769 -14.30 20.17 26.60
C LEU A 769 -13.92 19.33 27.83
N GLU A 770 -13.63 19.96 28.98
CA GLU A 770 -13.35 19.26 30.24
C GLU A 770 -14.60 19.20 31.14
N THR A 771 -15.42 20.24 31.12
CA THR A 771 -16.58 20.41 32.01
C THR A 771 -17.94 20.21 31.33
N GLY A 772 -18.01 20.31 30.00
CA GLY A 772 -19.27 20.27 29.25
C GLY A 772 -20.09 21.56 29.36
N ALA A 773 -19.54 22.63 29.95
CA ALA A 773 -20.21 23.92 30.03
C ALA A 773 -20.32 24.55 28.62
N THR A 774 -21.51 25.04 28.25
CA THR A 774 -21.76 25.62 26.93
C THR A 774 -22.04 27.13 26.98
N GLY A 775 -21.72 27.81 25.89
CA GLY A 775 -22.14 29.19 25.63
C GLY A 775 -23.61 29.29 25.18
N PRO A 776 -24.11 30.52 24.95
CA PRO A 776 -25.46 30.71 24.43
C PRO A 776 -25.61 30.17 23.00
N ALA A 777 -26.55 29.24 22.80
CA ALA A 777 -26.84 28.70 21.49
C ALA A 777 -27.44 29.75 20.55
N THR A 778 -26.93 29.80 19.31
CA THR A 778 -27.33 30.73 18.25
C THR A 778 -27.68 29.94 16.99
N LYS A 779 -28.84 30.22 16.37
CA LYS A 779 -29.24 29.59 15.10
C LYS A 779 -28.49 30.26 13.94
N ILE A 780 -27.58 29.53 13.30
CA ILE A 780 -26.66 30.07 12.28
C ILE A 780 -27.22 30.02 10.84
N TRP A 781 -28.14 29.08 10.60
CA TRP A 781 -28.82 28.91 9.30
C TRP A 781 -30.21 28.26 9.50
N THR A 782 -31.00 28.19 8.43
CA THR A 782 -32.36 27.64 8.42
C THR A 782 -32.52 26.41 7.53
N GLY A 783 -31.44 25.95 6.89
CA GLY A 783 -31.52 25.09 5.71
C GLY A 783 -32.13 25.80 4.51
N THR A 784 -32.37 25.05 3.44
CA THR A 784 -33.01 25.48 2.19
C THR A 784 -34.54 25.53 2.24
N GLY A 785 -35.14 25.09 3.35
CA GLY A 785 -36.59 25.02 3.55
C GLY A 785 -37.16 23.60 3.55
N GLY A 786 -36.32 22.55 3.54
CA GLY A 786 -36.74 21.18 3.81
C GLY A 786 -37.21 20.93 5.25
N ALA A 787 -37.85 19.79 5.44
CA ALA A 787 -38.09 19.23 6.77
C ALA A 787 -36.78 18.82 7.45
N THR A 788 -36.80 18.71 8.78
CA THR A 788 -35.71 18.22 9.65
C THR A 788 -34.29 18.59 9.19
N PRO A 789 -33.92 19.88 9.27
CA PRO A 789 -32.54 20.30 9.02
C PRO A 789 -31.64 19.81 10.17
N GLU A 790 -30.84 18.78 9.87
CA GLU A 790 -30.13 17.89 10.82
C GLU A 790 -28.69 17.59 10.34
N GLY A 791 -27.95 16.71 11.03
CA GLY A 791 -26.56 16.33 10.66
C GLY A 791 -25.61 17.49 10.25
N PRO A 792 -25.46 18.56 11.05
CA PRO A 792 -24.67 19.73 10.66
C PRO A 792 -23.16 19.50 10.81
N HIS A 793 -22.39 19.57 9.73
CA HIS A 793 -20.92 19.51 9.78
C HIS A 793 -20.29 20.80 9.25
N ILE A 794 -19.33 21.38 10.00
CA ILE A 794 -18.61 22.60 9.61
C ILE A 794 -17.20 22.30 9.10
N TYR A 795 -16.88 22.80 7.91
CA TYR A 795 -15.57 22.68 7.26
C TYR A 795 -14.99 24.07 6.99
N LYS A 796 -13.68 24.27 7.21
CA LYS A 796 -13.00 25.53 6.88
C LYS A 796 -12.08 25.36 5.69
N LYS A 797 -12.38 26.05 4.58
CA LYS A 797 -11.66 25.94 3.30
C LYS A 797 -11.69 27.27 2.55
N ASP A 798 -10.57 27.67 1.96
CA ASP A 798 -10.43 28.89 1.12
C ASP A 798 -10.92 30.19 1.81
N GLY A 799 -10.74 30.26 3.13
CA GLY A 799 -11.20 31.34 4.00
C GLY A 799 -12.72 31.40 4.20
N TRP A 800 -13.46 30.35 3.84
CA TRP A 800 -14.89 30.20 4.10
C TRP A 800 -15.10 29.10 5.16
N TYR A 801 -16.12 29.28 5.99
CA TYR A 801 -16.75 28.21 6.75
C TYR A 801 -17.90 27.69 5.91
N TYR A 802 -17.82 26.43 5.49
CA TYR A 802 -18.91 25.72 4.82
C TYR A 802 -19.67 24.91 5.87
N LEU A 803 -20.99 24.86 5.74
CA LEU A 803 -21.90 24.15 6.62
C LEU A 803 -22.74 23.20 5.77
N CYS A 804 -22.45 21.90 5.86
CA CYS A 804 -23.27 20.86 5.24
C CYS A 804 -24.32 20.38 6.25
N ILE A 805 -25.55 20.12 5.81
CA ILE A 805 -26.64 19.59 6.65
C ILE A 805 -27.43 18.52 5.89
N GLY A 806 -28.07 17.61 6.61
CA GLY A 806 -29.17 16.79 6.09
C GLY A 806 -30.49 17.57 6.05
N GLU A 807 -31.35 17.28 5.08
CA GLU A 807 -32.72 17.77 4.99
C GLU A 807 -33.67 16.70 4.43
N GLY A 808 -34.95 16.82 4.77
CA GLY A 808 -36.05 16.09 4.13
C GLY A 808 -36.53 14.84 4.87
N GLY A 809 -36.04 14.59 6.09
CA GLY A 809 -36.18 13.32 6.81
C GLY A 809 -35.27 12.24 6.23
N THR A 810 -34.88 11.25 7.04
CA THR A 810 -34.05 10.12 6.57
C THR A 810 -34.83 9.06 5.78
N GLU A 811 -36.02 9.39 5.29
CA GLU A 811 -36.83 8.59 4.36
C GLU A 811 -36.54 8.98 2.89
N LEU A 812 -37.46 8.70 1.96
CA LEU A 812 -37.30 9.01 0.53
C LEU A 812 -37.03 10.50 0.20
N GLY A 813 -37.35 11.42 1.12
CA GLY A 813 -37.10 12.86 0.96
C GLY A 813 -35.64 13.31 1.18
N HIS A 814 -34.79 12.41 1.68
CA HIS A 814 -33.47 12.73 2.20
C HIS A 814 -32.52 13.32 1.15
N ARG A 815 -31.75 14.32 1.56
CA ARG A 815 -30.77 15.04 0.74
C ARG A 815 -29.75 15.76 1.62
N GLN A 816 -28.55 15.96 1.09
CA GLN A 816 -27.55 16.86 1.69
C GLN A 816 -27.66 18.25 1.05
N THR A 817 -27.70 19.29 1.87
CA THR A 817 -27.60 20.69 1.42
C THR A 817 -26.39 21.39 2.05
N ILE A 818 -25.92 22.47 1.45
CA ILE A 818 -24.73 23.21 1.89
C ILE A 818 -24.94 24.73 1.83
N ALA A 819 -24.35 25.44 2.79
CA ALA A 819 -24.20 26.88 2.82
C ALA A 819 -22.75 27.26 3.14
N ARG A 820 -22.37 28.54 2.99
CA ARG A 820 -21.07 29.04 3.46
C ARG A 820 -21.12 30.47 3.98
N SER A 821 -20.16 30.82 4.84
CA SER A 821 -19.99 32.17 5.39
C SER A 821 -18.50 32.53 5.54
N ARG A 822 -18.20 33.82 5.68
CA ARG A 822 -16.87 34.33 6.09
C ARG A 822 -16.71 34.42 7.62
N ASN A 823 -17.75 34.07 8.37
CA ASN A 823 -17.78 34.05 9.84
C ASN A 823 -18.42 32.73 10.30
N VAL A 824 -17.84 32.05 11.29
CA VAL A 824 -18.37 30.78 11.80
C VAL A 824 -19.77 30.93 12.41
N SER A 825 -20.13 32.11 12.91
CA SER A 825 -21.49 32.40 13.40
C SER A 825 -22.45 32.91 12.31
N GLY A 826 -22.06 32.88 11.04
CA GLY A 826 -22.87 33.34 9.91
C GLY A 826 -22.91 34.88 9.73
N PRO A 827 -23.87 35.40 8.94
CA PRO A 827 -24.94 34.66 8.25
C PRO A 827 -24.39 33.70 7.17
N TYR A 828 -25.08 32.59 6.94
CA TYR A 828 -24.72 31.57 5.96
C TYR A 828 -25.51 31.71 4.66
N ASP A 829 -24.81 31.89 3.55
CA ASP A 829 -25.39 31.91 2.21
C ASP A 829 -25.52 30.48 1.67
N GLY A 830 -26.76 30.02 1.45
CA GLY A 830 -27.06 28.71 0.87
C GLY A 830 -26.60 28.60 -0.60
N TYR A 831 -26.03 27.46 -0.98
CA TYR A 831 -25.66 27.21 -2.38
C TYR A 831 -26.90 27.17 -3.28
N SER A 832 -26.85 27.91 -4.40
CA SER A 832 -27.93 27.95 -5.40
C SER A 832 -28.10 26.65 -6.19
N GLY A 833 -27.12 25.74 -6.14
CA GLY A 833 -27.18 24.40 -6.73
C GLY A 833 -27.58 23.30 -5.75
N ASN A 834 -28.16 23.63 -4.59
CA ASN A 834 -28.66 22.63 -3.64
C ASN A 834 -29.86 21.82 -4.19
N PRO A 835 -30.02 20.55 -3.77
CA PRO A 835 -29.12 19.77 -2.91
C PRO A 835 -27.85 19.31 -3.63
N ILE A 836 -26.76 19.16 -2.88
CA ILE A 836 -25.47 18.67 -3.41
C ILE A 836 -25.38 17.14 -3.49
N LEU A 837 -26.23 16.41 -2.77
CA LEU A 837 -26.37 14.95 -2.88
C LEU A 837 -27.81 14.53 -2.55
N THR A 838 -28.42 13.71 -3.40
CA THR A 838 -29.68 13.00 -3.13
C THR A 838 -29.95 11.96 -4.22
N ASN A 839 -30.71 10.91 -3.90
CA ASN A 839 -31.31 10.00 -4.87
C ASN A 839 -32.86 10.14 -4.95
N LEU A 840 -33.44 11.16 -4.31
CA LEU A 840 -34.87 11.50 -4.40
C LEU A 840 -35.30 11.65 -5.88
N ASN A 841 -36.45 11.06 -6.22
CA ASN A 841 -37.03 11.03 -7.58
C ASN A 841 -36.15 10.35 -8.66
N THR A 842 -35.15 9.54 -8.27
CA THR A 842 -34.37 8.70 -9.19
C THR A 842 -34.88 7.26 -9.23
N THR A 843 -34.35 6.45 -10.15
CA THR A 843 -34.55 4.99 -10.20
C THR A 843 -33.39 4.21 -9.57
N GLU A 844 -32.49 4.87 -8.83
CA GLU A 844 -31.32 4.22 -8.23
C GLU A 844 -31.75 3.21 -7.14
N TYR A 845 -31.04 2.08 -7.04
CA TYR A 845 -31.38 1.02 -6.07
C TYR A 845 -31.09 1.44 -4.60
N PHE A 846 -30.12 2.34 -4.43
CA PHE A 846 -29.82 3.00 -3.16
C PHE A 846 -30.69 4.25 -3.03
N GLN A 847 -31.46 4.32 -1.95
CA GLN A 847 -32.38 5.42 -1.65
C GLN A 847 -32.10 5.99 -0.25
N THR A 848 -32.84 7.02 0.15
CA THR A 848 -32.68 7.74 1.43
C THR A 848 -31.29 8.36 1.64
N VAL A 849 -30.61 8.74 0.55
CA VAL A 849 -29.22 9.20 0.56
C VAL A 849 -29.08 10.60 1.18
N GLY A 850 -28.33 10.71 2.29
CA GLY A 850 -28.02 11.96 2.98
C GLY A 850 -27.25 11.73 4.29
N HIS A 851 -27.30 12.70 5.21
CA HIS A 851 -26.53 12.71 6.48
C HIS A 851 -25.03 12.44 6.21
N ALA A 852 -24.42 13.36 5.47
CA ALA A 852 -23.11 13.16 4.84
C ALA A 852 -21.94 13.93 5.48
N ASP A 853 -20.88 13.20 5.81
CA ASP A 853 -19.62 13.69 6.37
C ASP A 853 -18.51 13.64 5.30
N LEU A 854 -17.67 14.69 5.22
CA LEU A 854 -16.68 14.88 4.15
C LEU A 854 -15.24 14.92 4.70
N PHE A 855 -14.34 14.18 4.08
CA PHE A 855 -12.94 14.08 4.52
C PHE A 855 -11.98 13.96 3.34
N GLN A 856 -10.68 14.17 3.60
CA GLN A 856 -9.61 13.96 2.62
C GLN A 856 -8.85 12.67 2.91
N ASP A 857 -8.30 12.04 1.88
CA ASP A 857 -7.25 11.02 2.03
C ASP A 857 -5.84 11.64 2.12
N GLY A 858 -4.83 10.80 2.37
CA GLY A 858 -3.42 11.21 2.44
C GLY A 858 -2.81 11.69 1.11
N LEU A 859 -3.57 11.68 0.01
CA LEU A 859 -3.20 12.29 -1.28
C LEU A 859 -3.93 13.62 -1.52
N GLY A 860 -4.84 14.00 -0.61
CA GLY A 860 -5.66 15.22 -0.70
C GLY A 860 -6.94 15.06 -1.52
N ASN A 861 -7.29 13.87 -2.00
CA ASN A 861 -8.56 13.68 -2.69
C ASN A 861 -9.70 13.79 -1.67
N TRP A 862 -10.78 14.50 -2.02
CA TRP A 862 -11.98 14.55 -1.18
C TRP A 862 -12.88 13.34 -1.42
N TRP A 863 -13.32 12.76 -0.32
CA TRP A 863 -14.30 11.69 -0.24
C TRP A 863 -15.46 12.15 0.64
N GLY A 864 -16.61 11.51 0.48
CA GLY A 864 -17.72 11.65 1.42
C GLY A 864 -18.36 10.31 1.72
N THR A 865 -18.83 10.18 2.95
CA THR A 865 -19.70 9.08 3.38
C THR A 865 -21.10 9.61 3.66
N ALA A 866 -22.11 8.78 3.44
CA ALA A 866 -23.52 9.07 3.71
C ALA A 866 -24.23 7.78 4.17
N LEU A 867 -25.41 7.91 4.75
CA LEU A 867 -26.32 6.77 4.93
C LEU A 867 -27.17 6.54 3.67
N ALA A 868 -27.58 5.29 3.42
CA ALA A 868 -28.54 4.93 2.39
C ALA A 868 -29.24 3.59 2.70
N THR A 869 -30.41 3.33 2.13
CA THR A 869 -31.10 2.03 2.16
C THR A 869 -31.04 1.37 0.79
N ARG A 870 -30.65 0.08 0.73
CA ARG A 870 -30.88 -0.75 -0.46
C ARG A 870 -32.34 -1.20 -0.51
N SER A 871 -33.12 -0.65 -1.44
CA SER A 871 -34.57 -0.84 -1.47
C SER A 871 -35.27 -0.57 -2.81
N GLY A 872 -34.57 0.06 -3.76
CA GLY A 872 -35.19 0.74 -4.90
C GLY A 872 -36.10 1.92 -4.47
N PRO A 873 -36.58 2.74 -5.43
CA PRO A 873 -37.49 3.87 -5.16
C PRO A 873 -38.86 3.44 -4.61
N ALA A 874 -39.19 2.14 -4.64
CA ALA A 874 -40.37 1.60 -3.97
C ALA A 874 -40.27 1.65 -2.44
N TRP A 875 -39.06 1.62 -1.87
CA TRP A 875 -38.76 1.73 -0.44
C TRP A 875 -39.68 0.88 0.46
N ARG A 876 -39.86 -0.40 0.08
CA ARG A 876 -40.69 -1.36 0.84
C ARG A 876 -39.88 -2.33 1.68
N VAL A 877 -38.85 -2.94 1.10
CA VAL A 877 -38.02 -3.95 1.73
C VAL A 877 -36.60 -3.41 1.83
N TYR A 878 -36.11 -3.31 3.06
CA TYR A 878 -34.79 -2.79 3.41
C TYR A 878 -34.36 -3.34 4.78
N PRO A 879 -34.39 -4.67 5.01
CA PRO A 879 -34.27 -5.24 6.34
C PRO A 879 -32.91 -4.97 6.98
N MET A 880 -31.88 -4.65 6.19
CA MET A 880 -30.55 -4.27 6.68
C MET A 880 -30.51 -2.86 7.32
N GLY A 881 -31.58 -2.07 7.23
CA GLY A 881 -31.64 -0.71 7.74
C GLY A 881 -30.91 0.29 6.84
N ARG A 882 -30.48 1.40 7.43
CA ARG A 882 -29.64 2.41 6.77
C ARG A 882 -28.17 2.00 6.89
N GLU A 883 -27.49 1.84 5.75
CA GLU A 883 -26.13 1.32 5.56
C GLU A 883 -25.18 2.46 5.13
N THR A 884 -23.85 2.33 5.33
CA THR A 884 -22.90 3.40 4.97
C THR A 884 -22.41 3.26 3.53
N VAL A 885 -22.54 4.33 2.73
CA VAL A 885 -22.06 4.43 1.35
C VAL A 885 -20.92 5.44 1.22
N LEU A 886 -20.06 5.23 0.23
CA LEU A 886 -18.91 6.08 -0.11
C LEU A 886 -19.05 6.67 -1.53
N PHE A 887 -18.72 7.94 -1.70
CA PHE A 887 -18.65 8.64 -2.99
C PHE A 887 -17.41 9.54 -3.09
N PRO A 888 -16.82 9.72 -4.30
CA PRO A 888 -15.79 10.73 -4.52
C PRO A 888 -16.40 12.13 -4.51
N VAL A 889 -15.59 13.12 -4.15
CA VAL A 889 -15.97 14.54 -4.14
C VAL A 889 -14.91 15.36 -4.85
N THR A 890 -15.32 16.27 -5.73
CA THR A 890 -14.46 17.28 -6.36
C THR A 890 -14.69 18.63 -5.68
N TRP A 891 -13.64 19.22 -5.10
CA TRP A 891 -13.76 20.49 -4.37
C TRP A 891 -12.57 21.43 -4.64
N ASN A 892 -12.60 22.08 -5.80
CA ASN A 892 -11.56 23.01 -6.23
C ASN A 892 -11.50 24.27 -5.35
N GLU A 893 -10.43 25.07 -5.51
CA GLU A 893 -10.22 26.32 -4.77
C GLU A 893 -11.31 27.36 -5.09
N GLY A 894 -11.97 27.90 -4.06
CA GLY A 894 -13.02 28.93 -4.15
C GLY A 894 -14.41 28.42 -4.57
N GLU A 895 -14.49 27.22 -5.14
CA GLU A 895 -15.72 26.60 -5.65
C GLU A 895 -16.57 25.94 -4.53
N TRP A 896 -17.70 25.37 -4.94
CA TRP A 896 -18.53 24.50 -4.09
C TRP A 896 -18.14 23.03 -4.33
N PRO A 897 -18.34 22.13 -3.36
CA PRO A 897 -18.08 20.72 -3.58
C PRO A 897 -19.11 20.12 -4.53
N ILE A 898 -18.64 19.27 -5.46
CA ILE A 898 -19.45 18.45 -6.36
C ILE A 898 -19.30 17.00 -5.90
N LEU A 899 -20.41 16.38 -5.52
CA LEU A 899 -20.48 15.02 -4.99
C LEU A 899 -21.04 14.09 -6.07
N ASP A 900 -20.41 12.94 -6.31
CA ASP A 900 -20.96 11.96 -7.26
C ASP A 900 -22.23 11.29 -6.70
N PRO A 901 -23.30 11.13 -7.48
CA PRO A 901 -24.52 10.45 -7.01
C PRO A 901 -24.26 9.00 -6.60
N VAL A 902 -24.77 8.62 -5.43
CA VAL A 902 -24.56 7.29 -4.83
C VAL A 902 -25.19 6.19 -5.66
N ARG A 903 -24.38 5.18 -5.99
CA ARG A 903 -24.77 3.96 -6.71
C ARG A 903 -24.15 2.73 -6.07
N GLY A 904 -24.68 1.56 -6.42
CA GLY A 904 -24.10 0.26 -6.04
C GLY A 904 -22.74 0.02 -6.65
N HIS A 905 -22.51 0.46 -7.90
CA HIS A 905 -21.18 0.46 -8.52
C HIS A 905 -20.72 1.91 -8.73
N MET A 906 -19.61 2.27 -8.11
CA MET A 906 -19.00 3.61 -8.17
C MET A 906 -17.73 3.59 -9.01
N THR A 907 -17.34 4.75 -9.54
CA THR A 907 -16.10 4.97 -10.29
C THR A 907 -15.50 6.30 -9.87
N GLY A 908 -14.64 6.30 -8.84
CA GLY A 908 -14.13 7.51 -8.19
C GLY A 908 -12.62 7.63 -8.22
N TRP A 909 -12.03 8.38 -7.29
CA TRP A 909 -10.57 8.54 -7.16
C TRP A 909 -9.84 7.19 -7.06
N LYS A 910 -8.51 7.20 -7.26
CA LYS A 910 -7.71 6.01 -6.99
C LYS A 910 -7.81 5.68 -5.49
N LEU A 911 -8.23 4.46 -5.16
CA LEU A 911 -8.26 4.02 -3.75
C LEU A 911 -6.85 4.10 -3.14
N PRO A 912 -6.70 4.59 -1.90
CA PRO A 912 -5.42 5.07 -1.39
C PRO A 912 -4.37 3.95 -1.28
N HIS A 913 -4.76 2.77 -0.81
CA HIS A 913 -3.89 1.61 -0.63
C HIS A 913 -4.54 0.32 -1.15
N PRO A 914 -3.76 -0.71 -1.53
CA PRO A 914 -4.27 -2.07 -1.68
C PRO A 914 -4.66 -2.67 -0.31
N ARG A 915 -5.55 -3.68 -0.30
CA ARG A 915 -6.08 -4.33 0.91
C ARG A 915 -4.98 -4.71 1.90
N SER A 916 -4.98 -4.06 3.07
CA SER A 916 -4.10 -4.39 4.18
C SER A 916 -4.82 -5.25 5.22
N GLU A 917 -4.28 -6.43 5.48
CA GLU A 917 -4.72 -7.30 6.58
C GLU A 917 -4.19 -6.85 7.95
N LYS A 918 -3.32 -5.83 7.98
CA LYS A 918 -2.64 -5.33 9.19
C LYS A 918 -3.36 -4.12 9.76
N ILE A 919 -4.55 -4.35 10.31
CA ILE A 919 -5.25 -3.39 11.18
C ILE A 919 -5.21 -3.96 12.62
N PRO A 920 -4.85 -3.17 13.66
CA PRO A 920 -4.83 -3.62 15.06
C PRO A 920 -6.19 -4.09 15.61
N GLY A 921 -6.22 -4.52 16.87
CA GLY A 921 -7.40 -5.08 17.53
C GLY A 921 -7.73 -6.54 17.13
N ASP A 922 -8.75 -7.12 17.78
CA ASP A 922 -9.17 -8.53 17.62
C ASP A 922 -10.55 -8.69 16.94
N GLY A 923 -11.24 -7.59 16.62
CA GLY A 923 -12.55 -7.63 15.98
C GLY A 923 -12.55 -8.10 14.53
N ALA A 924 -13.73 -8.48 14.05
CA ALA A 924 -13.95 -8.95 12.69
C ALA A 924 -13.99 -7.80 11.66
N TYR A 925 -13.78 -8.13 10.39
CA TYR A 925 -14.18 -7.28 9.27
C TYR A 925 -15.71 -7.33 9.07
N VAL A 926 -16.33 -6.27 8.56
CA VAL A 926 -17.81 -6.14 8.48
C VAL A 926 -18.44 -7.13 7.47
N ASP A 927 -17.69 -7.49 6.43
CA ASP A 927 -18.02 -8.53 5.44
C ASP A 927 -17.78 -9.97 5.96
N ALA A 928 -17.19 -10.14 7.14
CA ALA A 928 -16.76 -11.45 7.62
C ALA A 928 -17.92 -12.41 7.93
N SER A 929 -17.69 -13.66 7.55
CA SER A 929 -18.53 -14.81 7.91
C SER A 929 -18.12 -15.41 9.26
N ASP A 930 -19.09 -15.80 10.08
CA ASP A 930 -18.82 -16.41 11.39
C ASP A 930 -18.55 -17.91 11.27
N SER A 931 -17.48 -18.37 11.93
CA SER A 931 -17.23 -19.80 12.20
C SER A 931 -16.84 -20.03 13.65
N LEU A 932 -17.83 -19.89 14.55
CA LEU A 932 -17.62 -19.83 16.00
C LEU A 932 -18.07 -21.12 16.69
N ASP A 933 -17.15 -21.76 17.42
CA ASP A 933 -17.38 -23.01 18.17
C ASP A 933 -17.14 -22.86 19.69
N PHE A 934 -17.04 -21.61 20.18
CA PHE A 934 -17.03 -21.26 21.61
C PHE A 934 -16.09 -22.14 22.47
N ALA A 935 -14.83 -22.27 22.03
CA ALA A 935 -13.85 -23.17 22.64
C ALA A 935 -13.41 -22.70 24.05
N PRO A 936 -12.92 -23.60 24.91
CA PRO A 936 -12.41 -23.22 26.23
C PRO A 936 -11.32 -22.16 26.13
N GLY A 937 -11.52 -21.03 26.82
CA GLY A 937 -10.59 -19.89 26.83
C GLY A 937 -10.83 -18.80 25.78
N THR A 938 -11.83 -18.93 24.89
CA THR A 938 -12.21 -17.82 23.98
C THR A 938 -13.14 -16.82 24.66
N SER A 939 -13.01 -15.54 24.30
CA SER A 939 -13.93 -14.45 24.68
C SER A 939 -15.25 -14.49 23.88
N MET A 940 -16.18 -13.59 24.23
CA MET A 940 -17.31 -13.26 23.35
C MET A 940 -16.81 -12.44 22.14
N PRO A 941 -17.28 -12.69 20.90
CA PRO A 941 -16.87 -11.91 19.74
C PRO A 941 -17.27 -10.43 19.83
N ARG A 942 -16.35 -9.52 19.47
CA ARG A 942 -16.53 -8.06 19.52
C ARG A 942 -17.72 -7.53 18.72
N HIS A 943 -18.14 -8.23 17.66
CA HIS A 943 -19.25 -7.82 16.79
C HIS A 943 -20.63 -8.35 17.23
N PHE A 944 -20.71 -9.07 18.36
CA PHE A 944 -21.99 -9.47 18.94
C PHE A 944 -22.67 -8.29 19.63
N LEU A 945 -23.99 -8.24 19.54
CA LEU A 945 -24.85 -7.20 20.10
C LEU A 945 -25.92 -7.79 21.03
N PHE A 946 -26.37 -6.93 21.93
CA PHE A 946 -27.46 -7.10 22.88
C PHE A 946 -28.46 -5.96 22.68
N TRP A 947 -29.73 -6.16 23.07
CA TRP A 947 -30.74 -5.09 23.06
C TRP A 947 -30.90 -4.53 24.47
N ARG A 948 -30.54 -3.25 24.66
CA ARG A 948 -30.22 -2.62 25.96
C ARG A 948 -29.10 -3.37 26.70
N LEU A 949 -28.87 -3.02 27.97
CA LEU A 949 -27.79 -3.60 28.77
C LEU A 949 -28.10 -5.09 29.11
N PRO A 950 -27.19 -6.04 28.81
CA PRO A 950 -27.40 -7.46 29.09
C PRO A 950 -27.08 -7.83 30.54
N ASP A 951 -27.81 -8.82 31.10
CA ASP A 951 -27.33 -9.54 32.28
C ASP A 951 -26.08 -10.36 31.91
N LYS A 952 -24.91 -9.90 32.33
CA LYS A 952 -23.63 -10.59 32.11
C LYS A 952 -23.61 -12.01 32.73
N HIS A 953 -24.48 -12.33 33.69
CA HIS A 953 -24.58 -13.67 34.28
C HIS A 953 -25.45 -14.65 33.48
N ALA A 954 -26.24 -14.18 32.51
CA ALA A 954 -27.04 -15.05 31.64
C ALA A 954 -26.16 -15.80 30.63
N TYR A 955 -25.03 -15.22 30.23
CA TYR A 955 -24.13 -15.72 29.19
C TYR A 955 -22.90 -16.42 29.80
N ALA A 956 -22.40 -17.48 29.15
CA ALA A 956 -21.05 -18.01 29.41
C ALA A 956 -20.49 -18.75 28.20
N VAL A 957 -19.29 -18.36 27.75
CA VAL A 957 -18.55 -19.04 26.69
C VAL A 957 -17.84 -20.26 27.27
N SER A 958 -18.05 -21.44 26.68
CA SER A 958 -17.47 -22.73 27.09
C SER A 958 -17.66 -23.07 28.58
N ALA A 959 -18.90 -22.95 29.07
CA ALA A 959 -19.23 -23.31 30.44
C ALA A 959 -18.81 -24.77 30.75
N PRO A 960 -18.20 -25.08 31.93
CA PRO A 960 -17.62 -26.40 32.20
C PRO A 960 -18.59 -27.59 32.06
N GLU A 961 -19.88 -27.35 32.30
CA GLU A 961 -20.95 -28.33 32.13
C GLU A 961 -21.29 -28.66 30.66
N HIS A 962 -20.93 -27.78 29.71
CA HIS A 962 -21.12 -27.98 28.28
C HIS A 962 -20.07 -27.17 27.46
N PRO A 963 -18.81 -27.63 27.40
CA PRO A 963 -17.77 -26.96 26.61
C PRO A 963 -18.11 -26.92 25.12
N PHE A 964 -17.42 -26.06 24.36
CA PHE A 964 -17.69 -25.79 22.94
C PHE A 964 -19.13 -25.28 22.66
N SER A 965 -19.67 -24.49 23.59
CA SER A 965 -20.96 -23.82 23.46
C SER A 965 -20.97 -22.46 24.17
N LEU A 966 -21.84 -21.56 23.71
CA LEU A 966 -22.30 -20.40 24.46
C LEU A 966 -23.55 -20.80 25.25
N ARG A 967 -23.46 -20.82 26.57
CA ARG A 967 -24.61 -21.01 27.46
C ARG A 967 -25.43 -19.73 27.53
N LEU A 968 -26.74 -19.85 27.36
CA LEU A 968 -27.75 -18.82 27.64
C LEU A 968 -28.64 -19.31 28.80
N ARG A 969 -28.84 -18.48 29.83
CA ARG A 969 -29.88 -18.69 30.86
C ARG A 969 -31.14 -17.92 30.45
N PRO A 970 -32.36 -18.44 30.65
CA PRO A 970 -33.56 -17.76 30.19
C PRO A 970 -33.85 -16.49 31.01
N SER A 971 -34.15 -15.38 30.34
CA SER A 971 -34.78 -14.23 30.98
C SER A 971 -36.25 -14.53 31.29
N GLN A 972 -36.81 -13.93 32.34
CA GLN A 972 -38.25 -14.09 32.61
C GLN A 972 -39.09 -13.48 31.48
N ARG A 973 -38.68 -12.31 30.97
CA ARG A 973 -39.31 -11.68 29.80
C ARG A 973 -38.94 -12.44 28.52
N ASN A 974 -39.88 -12.45 27.57
CA ASN A 974 -39.65 -12.87 26.19
C ASN A 974 -38.98 -11.72 25.38
N LEU A 975 -38.79 -11.91 24.08
CA LEU A 975 -38.19 -10.88 23.21
C LEU A 975 -39.00 -9.57 23.18
N THR A 976 -40.33 -9.61 23.38
CA THR A 976 -41.17 -8.39 23.44
C THR A 976 -41.06 -7.61 24.75
N GLY A 977 -40.31 -8.10 25.74
CA GLY A 977 -40.27 -7.52 27.09
C GLY A 977 -41.53 -7.79 27.92
N SER A 978 -42.54 -8.43 27.33
CA SER A 978 -43.79 -8.80 27.98
C SER A 978 -43.59 -10.03 28.89
N GLY A 979 -44.52 -10.26 29.82
CA GLY A 979 -44.51 -11.46 30.67
C GLY A 979 -44.90 -11.29 32.13
N VAL A 980 -45.14 -10.06 32.60
CA VAL A 980 -45.70 -9.78 33.93
C VAL A 980 -46.62 -8.56 33.84
N ASP A 981 -47.89 -8.72 34.25
CA ASP A 981 -48.84 -7.62 34.37
C ASP A 981 -48.51 -6.73 35.58
N GLY A 982 -48.68 -5.41 35.44
CA GLY A 982 -48.61 -4.47 36.56
C GLY A 982 -47.20 -4.15 37.09
N VAL A 983 -46.13 -4.62 36.44
CA VAL A 983 -44.74 -4.26 36.77
C VAL A 983 -44.17 -3.32 35.70
N GLY A 984 -43.55 -2.22 36.13
CA GLY A 984 -43.01 -1.17 35.26
C GLY A 984 -41.87 -1.62 34.35
N VAL A 985 -41.53 -0.76 33.39
CA VAL A 985 -40.55 -1.01 32.31
C VAL A 985 -39.11 -0.72 32.77
N GLU A 986 -38.83 -0.88 34.06
CA GLU A 986 -37.54 -0.49 34.70
C GLU A 986 -36.57 -1.67 34.89
N GLU A 987 -36.98 -2.90 34.55
CA GLU A 987 -36.13 -4.11 34.56
C GLU A 987 -36.33 -4.91 33.27
N THR A 988 -35.69 -4.50 32.17
CA THR A 988 -35.97 -5.03 30.81
C THR A 988 -34.93 -6.03 30.25
N ALA A 989 -34.07 -6.62 31.08
CA ALA A 989 -32.99 -7.50 30.60
C ALA A 989 -33.54 -8.78 29.93
N ILE A 990 -33.48 -8.83 28.59
CA ILE A 990 -33.80 -10.03 27.80
C ILE A 990 -32.53 -10.82 27.49
N THR A 991 -32.57 -12.16 27.56
CA THR A 991 -31.45 -12.99 27.12
C THR A 991 -31.52 -13.22 25.62
N LEU A 992 -30.99 -12.23 24.90
CA LEU A 992 -30.81 -12.18 23.45
C LEU A 992 -29.32 -11.93 23.17
N VAL A 993 -28.75 -12.58 22.16
CA VAL A 993 -27.43 -12.24 21.62
C VAL A 993 -27.45 -12.37 20.10
N THR A 994 -26.99 -11.34 19.40
CA THR A 994 -27.16 -11.21 17.95
C THR A 994 -25.88 -10.72 17.25
N ARG A 995 -25.93 -10.70 15.93
CA ARG A 995 -25.06 -9.93 15.03
C ARG A 995 -25.93 -9.10 14.09
N ARG A 996 -25.36 -8.08 13.44
CA ARG A 996 -26.01 -7.42 12.28
C ARG A 996 -26.17 -8.38 11.10
N GLN A 997 -27.30 -8.33 10.40
CA GLN A 997 -27.36 -8.80 9.01
C GLN A 997 -26.52 -7.85 8.15
N SER A 998 -25.46 -8.35 7.51
CA SER A 998 -24.58 -7.54 6.65
C SER A 998 -24.54 -8.01 5.19
N HIS A 999 -25.51 -8.82 4.77
CA HIS A 999 -25.62 -9.34 3.40
C HIS A 999 -27.08 -9.43 2.94
N THR A 1000 -27.31 -9.24 1.63
CA THR A 1000 -28.60 -9.56 1.00
C THR A 1000 -28.86 -11.06 1.04
N TYR A 1001 -27.91 -11.87 0.57
CA TYR A 1001 -28.00 -13.32 0.54
C TYR A 1001 -27.06 -13.91 1.59
N PHE A 1002 -27.59 -14.75 2.49
CA PHE A 1002 -26.80 -15.38 3.54
C PHE A 1002 -27.47 -16.64 4.09
N THR A 1003 -26.69 -17.45 4.81
CA THR A 1003 -27.21 -18.50 5.69
C THR A 1003 -26.63 -18.35 7.10
N TYR A 1004 -27.50 -18.15 8.09
CA TYR A 1004 -27.20 -18.18 9.52
C TYR A 1004 -27.70 -19.49 10.14
N SER A 1005 -26.92 -20.12 11.01
CA SER A 1005 -27.36 -21.32 11.73
C SER A 1005 -26.62 -21.53 13.05
N VAL A 1006 -27.27 -22.25 13.98
CA VAL A 1006 -26.73 -22.70 15.26
C VAL A 1006 -27.19 -24.13 15.55
N ASP A 1007 -26.37 -24.90 16.25
CA ASP A 1007 -26.73 -26.20 16.82
C ASP A 1007 -27.05 -26.02 18.31
N VAL A 1008 -28.32 -26.19 18.68
CA VAL A 1008 -28.85 -25.98 20.04
C VAL A 1008 -28.93 -27.29 20.79
N ALA A 1009 -28.54 -27.30 22.07
CA ALA A 1009 -28.92 -28.33 23.04
C ALA A 1009 -29.73 -27.71 24.21
N PHE A 1010 -30.91 -28.25 24.50
CA PHE A 1010 -31.86 -27.69 25.47
C PHE A 1010 -32.72 -28.79 26.11
N ALA A 1011 -32.89 -28.77 27.44
CA ALA A 1011 -33.59 -29.81 28.20
C ALA A 1011 -34.70 -29.22 29.12
N PRO A 1012 -35.72 -28.56 28.56
CA PRO A 1012 -36.69 -27.78 29.31
C PRO A 1012 -37.52 -28.63 30.27
N THR A 1013 -37.84 -28.05 31.43
CA THR A 1013 -38.48 -28.72 32.57
C THR A 1013 -39.79 -28.07 33.00
N LYS A 1014 -40.03 -26.80 32.63
CA LYS A 1014 -41.26 -26.06 32.91
C LYS A 1014 -41.94 -25.58 31.63
N GLU A 1015 -43.26 -25.52 31.66
CA GLU A 1015 -44.07 -24.97 30.57
C GLU A 1015 -43.66 -23.52 30.26
N GLY A 1016 -43.61 -23.17 28.98
CA GLY A 1016 -43.19 -21.84 28.51
C GLY A 1016 -41.66 -21.64 28.40
N GLU A 1017 -40.83 -22.55 28.93
CA GLU A 1017 -39.38 -22.51 28.69
C GLU A 1017 -39.05 -22.70 27.21
N GLU A 1018 -38.27 -21.77 26.66
CA GLU A 1018 -37.95 -21.68 25.25
C GLU A 1018 -36.52 -21.19 24.98
N THR A 1019 -35.93 -21.69 23.90
CA THR A 1019 -34.73 -21.10 23.27
C THR A 1019 -34.84 -21.23 21.76
N GLY A 1020 -34.28 -20.29 21.00
CA GLY A 1020 -34.42 -20.29 19.56
C GLY A 1020 -33.46 -19.36 18.84
N VAL A 1021 -33.68 -19.24 17.53
CA VAL A 1021 -33.10 -18.20 16.68
C VAL A 1021 -34.15 -17.14 16.34
N THR A 1022 -33.70 -15.91 16.12
CA THR A 1022 -34.59 -14.78 15.79
C THR A 1022 -34.01 -13.91 14.67
N ILE A 1023 -34.93 -13.37 13.85
CA ILE A 1023 -34.76 -12.24 12.95
C ILE A 1023 -35.36 -11.04 13.70
N PHE A 1024 -34.53 -10.26 14.38
CA PHE A 1024 -34.96 -9.25 15.34
C PHE A 1024 -34.70 -7.85 14.78
N LEU A 1025 -35.73 -7.04 14.61
CA LEU A 1025 -35.58 -5.60 14.31
C LEU A 1025 -35.73 -4.78 15.59
N THR A 1026 -36.81 -4.99 16.33
CA THR A 1026 -37.05 -4.43 17.67
C THR A 1026 -37.81 -5.44 18.54
N GLN A 1027 -38.03 -5.12 19.82
CA GLN A 1027 -38.94 -5.89 20.68
C GLN A 1027 -40.38 -5.96 20.15
N PHE A 1028 -40.78 -5.06 19.25
CA PHE A 1028 -42.14 -5.00 18.71
C PHE A 1028 -42.22 -5.54 17.27
N GLN A 1029 -41.08 -5.86 16.65
CA GLN A 1029 -40.99 -6.41 15.29
C GLN A 1029 -39.87 -7.46 15.20
N HIS A 1030 -40.22 -8.75 15.26
CA HIS A 1030 -39.28 -9.86 15.13
C HIS A 1030 -39.93 -11.16 14.64
N ILE A 1031 -39.12 -12.09 14.11
CA ILE A 1031 -39.56 -13.39 13.58
C ILE A 1031 -38.71 -14.50 14.18
N ASP A 1032 -39.33 -15.46 14.86
CA ASP A 1032 -38.65 -16.43 15.70
C ASP A 1032 -38.86 -17.88 15.24
N LEU A 1033 -37.84 -18.72 15.46
CA LEU A 1033 -37.96 -20.17 15.41
C LEU A 1033 -37.27 -20.77 16.64
N GLY A 1034 -38.06 -21.31 17.56
CA GLY A 1034 -37.60 -21.84 18.85
C GLY A 1034 -38.03 -23.27 19.14
N ILE A 1035 -37.43 -23.82 20.19
CA ILE A 1035 -37.81 -25.07 20.86
C ILE A 1035 -38.48 -24.67 22.17
N VAL A 1036 -39.77 -24.97 22.34
CA VAL A 1036 -40.56 -24.58 23.52
C VAL A 1036 -41.25 -25.78 24.16
N LEU A 1037 -41.34 -25.82 25.50
CA LEU A 1037 -42.09 -26.85 26.21
C LEU A 1037 -43.56 -26.42 26.42
N LEU A 1038 -44.49 -27.17 25.83
CA LEU A 1038 -45.94 -26.89 25.85
C LEU A 1038 -46.75 -28.18 26.08
N PRO A 1039 -48.02 -28.09 26.51
CA PRO A 1039 -48.91 -29.24 26.58
C PRO A 1039 -49.18 -29.82 25.19
N SER A 1040 -48.98 -31.13 25.04
CA SER A 1040 -49.48 -31.88 23.89
C SER A 1040 -51.02 -31.98 23.93
N SER A 1041 -51.64 -32.42 22.83
CA SER A 1041 -53.09 -32.71 22.76
C SER A 1041 -53.60 -33.74 23.79
N ALA A 1042 -52.69 -34.44 24.48
CA ALA A 1042 -52.99 -35.37 25.58
C ALA A 1042 -52.69 -34.76 26.98
N GLY A 1043 -52.53 -33.44 27.09
CA GLY A 1043 -52.27 -32.71 28.34
C GLY A 1043 -50.86 -32.85 28.92
N LYS A 1044 -50.06 -33.81 28.46
CA LYS A 1044 -48.66 -33.98 28.89
C LYS A 1044 -47.75 -32.94 28.21
N LEU A 1045 -46.90 -32.27 28.98
CA LEU A 1045 -45.84 -31.41 28.46
C LEU A 1045 -44.85 -32.18 27.55
N VAL A 1046 -44.58 -31.64 26.37
CA VAL A 1046 -43.56 -32.14 25.42
C VAL A 1046 -42.88 -30.97 24.71
N PRO A 1047 -41.64 -31.13 24.21
CA PRO A 1047 -41.02 -30.11 23.37
C PRO A 1047 -41.74 -29.97 22.02
N HIS A 1048 -41.80 -28.74 21.51
CA HIS A 1048 -42.32 -28.39 20.20
C HIS A 1048 -41.32 -27.48 19.49
N PHE A 1049 -41.25 -27.54 18.15
CA PHE A 1049 -40.78 -26.38 17.39
C PHE A 1049 -41.92 -25.36 17.35
N ARG A 1050 -41.63 -24.10 17.70
CA ARG A 1050 -42.53 -22.95 17.52
C ARG A 1050 -41.90 -21.98 16.53
N PHE A 1051 -42.62 -21.69 15.46
CA PHE A 1051 -42.39 -20.54 14.61
C PHE A 1051 -43.43 -19.46 14.94
N GLN A 1052 -42.99 -18.23 15.14
CA GLN A 1052 -43.85 -17.11 15.47
C GLN A 1052 -43.36 -15.84 14.77
N THR A 1053 -44.31 -15.03 14.28
CA THR A 1053 -44.04 -13.66 13.83
C THR A 1053 -44.66 -12.72 14.85
N THR A 1054 -43.92 -11.72 15.31
CA THR A 1054 -44.37 -10.78 16.34
C THR A 1054 -44.28 -9.35 15.82
N LEU A 1055 -45.44 -8.71 15.74
CA LEU A 1055 -45.66 -7.39 15.16
C LEU A 1055 -46.68 -6.68 16.06
N LEU A 1056 -46.19 -5.85 16.97
CA LEU A 1056 -47.01 -5.15 17.98
C LEU A 1056 -47.29 -3.68 17.62
N ASP A 1057 -46.66 -3.18 16.56
CA ASP A 1057 -46.91 -1.88 15.93
C ASP A 1057 -48.05 -1.97 14.90
N ASP A 1058 -48.75 -0.87 14.67
CA ASP A 1058 -49.77 -0.82 13.61
C ASP A 1058 -49.10 -0.69 12.23
N LEU A 1059 -49.02 -1.81 11.52
CA LEU A 1059 -48.42 -1.92 10.18
C LEU A 1059 -49.19 -1.20 9.05
N ASN A 1060 -49.98 -0.19 9.36
CA ASN A 1060 -50.61 0.73 8.41
C ASN A 1060 -49.62 1.66 7.66
N THR A 1061 -48.32 1.37 7.67
CA THR A 1061 -47.35 2.02 6.76
C THR A 1061 -47.61 1.61 5.30
N PRO A 1062 -47.37 2.48 4.29
CA PRO A 1062 -47.57 2.13 2.88
C PRO A 1062 -46.73 0.93 2.41
N ALA A 1063 -45.59 0.64 3.05
CA ALA A 1063 -44.74 -0.49 2.69
C ALA A 1063 -45.37 -1.84 3.07
N THR A 1064 -46.06 -1.89 4.21
CA THR A 1064 -46.63 -3.12 4.82
C THR A 1064 -48.11 -3.35 4.52
N GLN A 1065 -48.77 -2.42 3.82
CA GLN A 1065 -50.10 -2.68 3.25
C GLN A 1065 -50.11 -3.92 2.36
N ASN A 1066 -51.15 -4.74 2.51
CA ASN A 1066 -51.35 -6.04 1.84
C ASN A 1066 -50.32 -7.14 2.18
N VAL A 1067 -49.55 -7.01 3.27
CA VAL A 1067 -48.67 -8.09 3.75
C VAL A 1067 -49.41 -8.94 4.79
N THR A 1068 -49.60 -10.23 4.48
CA THR A 1068 -50.21 -11.18 5.42
C THR A 1068 -49.20 -11.61 6.48
N VAL A 1069 -49.48 -11.35 7.74
CA VAL A 1069 -48.68 -11.88 8.87
C VAL A 1069 -48.86 -13.41 8.94
N PRO A 1070 -47.79 -14.21 8.91
CA PRO A 1070 -47.88 -15.66 9.02
C PRO A 1070 -48.44 -16.11 10.38
N GLU A 1071 -49.37 -17.07 10.37
CA GLU A 1071 -49.87 -17.69 11.61
C GLU A 1071 -48.74 -18.36 12.41
N THR A 1072 -48.90 -18.42 13.74
CA THR A 1072 -47.96 -19.11 14.63
C THR A 1072 -48.06 -20.63 14.42
N VAL A 1073 -46.97 -21.27 14.00
CA VAL A 1073 -46.96 -22.71 13.69
C VAL A 1073 -46.20 -23.46 14.79
N VAL A 1074 -46.90 -24.37 15.46
CA VAL A 1074 -46.37 -25.20 16.56
C VAL A 1074 -46.39 -26.67 16.13
N LYS A 1075 -45.22 -27.33 16.17
CA LYS A 1075 -45.05 -28.74 15.75
C LYS A 1075 -44.42 -29.57 16.87
N ALA A 1076 -45.18 -30.53 17.40
CA ALA A 1076 -44.72 -31.41 18.47
C ALA A 1076 -43.53 -32.28 18.07
N LEU A 1077 -42.57 -32.43 18.98
CA LEU A 1077 -41.41 -33.30 18.83
C LEU A 1077 -41.64 -34.66 19.52
N PRO A 1078 -40.85 -35.70 19.19
CA PRO A 1078 -40.94 -37.00 19.86
C PRO A 1078 -40.83 -36.90 21.39
N SER A 1079 -41.84 -37.38 22.10
CA SER A 1079 -41.97 -37.26 23.57
C SER A 1079 -41.00 -38.12 24.39
N SER A 1080 -40.06 -38.80 23.71
CA SER A 1080 -38.90 -39.48 24.27
C SER A 1080 -37.69 -38.56 24.48
N LEU A 1081 -37.68 -37.38 23.85
CA LEU A 1081 -36.59 -36.40 23.93
C LEU A 1081 -36.63 -35.66 25.28
N LYS A 1082 -35.72 -36.04 26.20
CA LYS A 1082 -35.46 -35.31 27.44
C LYS A 1082 -34.59 -34.06 27.23
N GLU A 1083 -33.69 -34.15 26.25
CA GLU A 1083 -32.89 -33.04 25.75
C GLU A 1083 -33.12 -33.00 24.23
N VAL A 1084 -33.49 -31.83 23.71
CA VAL A 1084 -33.61 -31.57 22.29
C VAL A 1084 -32.27 -31.06 21.80
N ARG A 1085 -31.66 -31.81 20.88
CA ARG A 1085 -30.51 -31.36 20.08
C ARG A 1085 -31.00 -31.09 18.67
N ALA A 1086 -30.94 -29.85 18.18
CA ALA A 1086 -31.42 -29.50 16.84
C ALA A 1086 -30.55 -28.41 16.21
N ARG A 1087 -30.43 -28.43 14.87
CA ARG A 1087 -29.94 -27.25 14.14
C ARG A 1087 -31.10 -26.37 13.76
N LEU A 1088 -31.00 -25.10 14.13
CA LEU A 1088 -31.88 -24.02 13.69
C LEU A 1088 -31.13 -23.18 12.65
N GLN A 1089 -31.82 -22.75 11.60
CA GLN A 1089 -31.24 -22.03 10.47
C GLN A 1089 -32.18 -20.93 9.98
N ILE A 1090 -31.61 -19.77 9.66
CA ILE A 1090 -32.24 -18.65 8.96
C ILE A 1090 -31.48 -18.45 7.65
N GLN A 1091 -32.17 -18.43 6.52
CA GLN A 1091 -31.57 -18.18 5.21
C GLN A 1091 -32.33 -17.08 4.49
N ALA A 1092 -31.64 -16.03 4.03
CA ALA A 1092 -32.20 -15.15 2.99
C ALA A 1092 -32.05 -15.87 1.65
N VAL A 1093 -33.17 -16.24 1.05
CA VAL A 1093 -33.23 -17.07 -0.18
C VAL A 1093 -33.33 -16.22 -1.45
N ASP A 1094 -33.79 -14.99 -1.28
CA ASP A 1094 -33.84 -13.90 -2.25
C ASP A 1094 -33.82 -12.58 -1.43
N ASP A 1095 -33.84 -11.41 -2.07
CA ASP A 1095 -33.79 -10.11 -1.38
C ASP A 1095 -35.12 -9.73 -0.68
N MET A 1096 -36.18 -10.52 -0.94
CA MET A 1096 -37.54 -10.26 -0.46
C MET A 1096 -38.00 -11.24 0.64
N HIS A 1097 -37.32 -12.38 0.84
CA HIS A 1097 -37.80 -13.44 1.75
C HIS A 1097 -36.70 -14.15 2.55
N TYR A 1098 -37.08 -14.52 3.78
CA TYR A 1098 -36.32 -15.46 4.61
C TYR A 1098 -36.99 -16.84 4.64
N VAL A 1099 -36.18 -17.87 4.89
CA VAL A 1099 -36.62 -19.21 5.28
C VAL A 1099 -36.02 -19.55 6.63
N LEU A 1100 -36.89 -19.74 7.63
CA LEU A 1100 -36.53 -20.26 8.96
C LEU A 1100 -36.79 -21.76 8.96
N SER A 1101 -35.78 -22.57 9.32
CA SER A 1101 -35.89 -24.03 9.31
C SER A 1101 -35.20 -24.70 10.50
N ALA A 1102 -35.71 -25.87 10.89
CA ALA A 1102 -35.15 -26.68 11.95
C ALA A 1102 -34.99 -28.15 11.50
N THR A 1103 -33.91 -28.77 11.95
CA THR A 1103 -33.58 -30.18 11.68
C THR A 1103 -33.13 -30.89 12.94
N LEU A 1104 -33.60 -32.13 13.11
CA LEU A 1104 -33.46 -32.94 14.31
C LEU A 1104 -32.59 -34.18 14.00
N PRO A 1105 -31.32 -34.25 14.44
CA PRO A 1105 -30.42 -35.37 14.16
C PRO A 1105 -31.00 -36.71 14.64
N GLY A 1106 -30.86 -37.76 13.83
CA GLY A 1106 -31.48 -39.07 14.08
C GLY A 1106 -32.98 -39.15 13.75
N PHE A 1107 -33.62 -38.02 13.37
CA PHE A 1107 -35.04 -37.94 13.05
C PHE A 1107 -35.24 -37.22 11.70
N GLU A 1108 -34.67 -37.76 10.62
CA GLU A 1108 -34.59 -37.09 9.30
C GLU A 1108 -35.95 -36.70 8.67
N HIS A 1109 -37.03 -37.38 9.07
CA HIS A 1109 -38.41 -37.05 8.68
C HIS A 1109 -38.97 -35.82 9.43
N PHE A 1110 -38.42 -35.45 10.58
CA PHE A 1110 -38.80 -34.29 11.39
C PHE A 1110 -38.07 -33.02 10.91
N LYS A 1111 -38.34 -32.63 9.66
CA LYS A 1111 -37.99 -31.31 9.14
C LYS A 1111 -39.08 -30.29 9.49
N PHE A 1112 -38.67 -29.06 9.71
CA PHE A 1112 -39.53 -27.89 9.87
C PHE A 1112 -38.96 -26.77 8.99
N SER A 1113 -39.82 -26.03 8.29
CA SER A 1113 -39.40 -24.93 7.41
C SER A 1113 -40.57 -23.99 7.16
N GLN A 1114 -40.37 -22.69 7.34
CA GLN A 1114 -41.34 -21.62 7.07
C GLN A 1114 -40.67 -20.53 6.23
N ARG A 1115 -41.34 -20.07 5.18
CA ARG A 1115 -40.92 -18.91 4.35
C ARG A 1115 -41.70 -17.67 4.80
N VAL A 1116 -41.02 -16.53 4.90
CA VAL A 1116 -41.59 -15.26 5.38
C VAL A 1116 -41.10 -14.10 4.54
N GLU A 1117 -41.91 -13.04 4.43
CA GLU A 1117 -41.57 -11.79 3.75
C GLU A 1117 -40.59 -10.96 4.60
N ALA A 1118 -39.51 -10.45 4.01
CA ALA A 1118 -38.52 -9.60 4.68
C ALA A 1118 -39.04 -8.19 5.00
N VAL A 1119 -40.15 -7.78 4.37
CA VAL A 1119 -40.89 -6.54 4.70
C VAL A 1119 -41.34 -6.49 6.16
N LEU A 1120 -41.56 -7.65 6.80
CA LEU A 1120 -42.01 -7.76 8.20
C LEU A 1120 -40.95 -7.25 9.20
N VAL A 1121 -39.68 -7.17 8.77
CA VAL A 1121 -38.55 -6.60 9.50
C VAL A 1121 -37.91 -5.43 8.74
N SER A 1122 -38.73 -4.66 8.02
CA SER A 1122 -38.35 -3.38 7.40
C SER A 1122 -39.21 -2.24 7.94
N GLY A 1123 -38.61 -1.13 8.37
CA GLY A 1123 -39.33 0.09 8.79
C GLY A 1123 -40.03 -0.01 10.16
N GLY A 1124 -41.20 0.62 10.30
CA GLY A 1124 -42.03 0.61 11.52
C GLY A 1124 -41.37 1.24 12.75
N THR A 1125 -41.49 0.56 13.90
CA THR A 1125 -40.70 0.83 15.14
C THR A 1125 -39.20 0.69 14.94
N GLY A 1126 -38.72 0.05 13.87
CA GLY A 1126 -37.30 -0.13 13.57
C GLY A 1126 -36.72 0.83 12.53
N ARG A 1127 -37.43 1.90 12.12
CA ARG A 1127 -37.08 2.75 10.96
C ARG A 1127 -35.65 3.29 10.88
N PHE A 1128 -35.02 3.60 12.02
CA PHE A 1128 -33.63 4.11 12.06
C PHE A 1128 -32.58 3.01 12.28
N THR A 1129 -33.03 1.78 12.51
CA THR A 1129 -32.25 0.58 12.85
C THR A 1129 -32.22 -0.42 11.69
N GLY A 1130 -31.70 -1.63 11.92
CA GLY A 1130 -31.76 -2.72 10.93
C GLY A 1130 -31.60 -4.10 11.58
N THR A 1131 -31.99 -5.13 10.81
CA THR A 1131 -32.18 -6.51 11.27
C THR A 1131 -30.93 -7.10 11.91
N LEU A 1132 -31.14 -7.63 13.11
CA LEU A 1132 -30.21 -8.43 13.87
C LEU A 1132 -30.59 -9.91 13.77
N LEU A 1133 -29.58 -10.78 13.68
CA LEU A 1133 -29.71 -12.23 13.59
C LEU A 1133 -29.05 -12.85 14.81
N GLY A 1134 -29.73 -13.72 15.55
CA GLY A 1134 -29.17 -14.21 16.81
C GLY A 1134 -29.88 -15.39 17.43
N ALA A 1135 -29.54 -15.64 18.70
CA ALA A 1135 -30.11 -16.67 19.55
C ALA A 1135 -30.62 -16.09 20.87
N TYR A 1136 -31.67 -16.70 21.42
CA TYR A 1136 -32.33 -16.22 22.64
C TYR A 1136 -32.72 -17.36 23.58
N ALA A 1137 -32.97 -17.03 24.86
CA ALA A 1137 -33.56 -17.94 25.85
C ALA A 1137 -34.54 -17.20 26.75
N THR A 1138 -35.70 -17.79 27.03
CA THR A 1138 -36.75 -17.18 27.87
C THR A 1138 -37.62 -18.23 28.58
N SER A 1139 -38.27 -17.83 29.67
CA SER A 1139 -39.34 -18.61 30.31
C SER A 1139 -40.75 -18.13 29.94
N ASN A 1140 -40.90 -17.17 29.02
CA ASN A 1140 -42.17 -16.58 28.58
C ASN A 1140 -43.07 -16.15 29.77
N GLY A 1141 -42.49 -15.45 30.75
CA GLY A 1141 -43.15 -14.99 31.98
C GLY A 1141 -43.09 -15.98 33.14
N GLY A 1142 -42.88 -17.28 32.86
CA GLY A 1142 -42.88 -18.35 33.87
C GLY A 1142 -41.63 -18.37 34.78
N SER A 1143 -41.62 -19.26 35.77
CA SER A 1143 -40.47 -19.46 36.68
C SER A 1143 -39.36 -20.36 36.10
N GLY A 1144 -39.24 -20.41 34.76
CA GLY A 1144 -38.22 -21.18 34.06
C GLY A 1144 -36.79 -20.71 34.38
N ALA A 1145 -35.85 -21.64 34.35
CA ALA A 1145 -34.43 -21.41 34.65
C ALA A 1145 -33.48 -22.36 33.89
N THR A 1146 -34.01 -23.24 33.04
CA THR A 1146 -33.23 -24.23 32.29
C THR A 1146 -32.30 -23.54 31.29
N PRO A 1147 -30.97 -23.72 31.37
CA PRO A 1147 -30.05 -23.13 30.41
C PRO A 1147 -30.14 -23.82 29.03
N ALA A 1148 -29.96 -23.03 27.98
CA ALA A 1148 -29.73 -23.48 26.63
C ALA A 1148 -28.25 -23.39 26.26
N TYR A 1149 -27.78 -24.29 25.39
CA TYR A 1149 -26.40 -24.32 24.92
C TYR A 1149 -26.36 -24.15 23.41
N ILE A 1150 -25.81 -23.04 22.95
CA ILE A 1150 -25.71 -22.65 21.55
C ILE A 1150 -24.30 -23.01 21.06
N SER A 1151 -24.20 -23.94 20.11
CA SER A 1151 -22.93 -24.38 19.52
C SER A 1151 -22.93 -24.19 18.01
N ARG A 1152 -21.77 -24.31 17.37
CA ARG A 1152 -21.61 -24.17 15.92
C ARG A 1152 -22.31 -22.93 15.34
N TRP A 1153 -22.09 -21.77 15.93
CA TRP A 1153 -22.62 -20.51 15.39
C TRP A 1153 -21.94 -20.24 14.04
N ARG A 1154 -22.76 -20.15 12.98
CA ARG A 1154 -22.33 -19.94 11.60
C ARG A 1154 -23.15 -18.84 10.96
N TYR A 1155 -22.48 -17.91 10.32
CA TYR A 1155 -23.08 -16.93 9.40
C TYR A 1155 -22.23 -16.95 8.15
N ASN A 1156 -22.82 -17.30 7.00
CA ASN A 1156 -22.14 -17.36 5.72
C ASN A 1156 -22.75 -16.32 4.79
N GLY A 1157 -22.01 -15.26 4.49
CA GLY A 1157 -22.37 -14.28 3.46
C GLY A 1157 -22.28 -14.90 2.07
N GLN A 1158 -23.37 -14.86 1.30
CA GLN A 1158 -23.46 -15.49 -0.03
C GLN A 1158 -23.45 -14.47 -1.16
N GLY A 1159 -23.86 -13.22 -0.90
CA GLY A 1159 -23.72 -12.12 -1.86
C GLY A 1159 -24.47 -10.84 -1.44
N GLN A 1160 -24.31 -9.82 -2.26
CA GLN A 1160 -24.96 -8.51 -2.13
C GLN A 1160 -25.73 -8.23 -3.42
N LYS A 1161 -27.00 -7.84 -3.34
CA LYS A 1161 -27.68 -7.13 -4.42
C LYS A 1161 -27.29 -5.65 -4.35
N VAL A 1162 -26.95 -5.06 -5.50
CA VAL A 1162 -26.43 -3.67 -5.58
C VAL A 1162 -27.03 -2.85 -6.74
N SER A 1163 -27.77 -3.48 -7.65
CA SER A 1163 -28.74 -2.82 -8.52
C SER A 1163 -30.00 -3.69 -8.66
N GLU A 1164 -31.06 -3.18 -9.30
CA GLU A 1164 -32.22 -4.01 -9.66
C GLU A 1164 -31.90 -5.01 -10.80
N ASP A 1165 -30.90 -4.70 -11.64
CA ASP A 1165 -30.47 -5.55 -12.75
C ASP A 1165 -29.59 -6.73 -12.32
N THR A 1166 -29.09 -6.75 -11.07
CA THR A 1166 -28.35 -7.89 -10.50
C THR A 1166 -29.32 -8.90 -9.88
N ALA A 1167 -29.61 -9.97 -10.61
CA ALA A 1167 -30.41 -11.13 -10.21
C ALA A 1167 -29.70 -12.45 -10.56
#